data_AF-A0AAU7DC00-F1
#
_entry.id   AF-A0AAU7DC00-F1
#
_cell.length_a   1.000
_cell.length_b   1.000
_cell.length_c   1.000
_cell.angle_alpha   90.00
_cell.angle_beta   90.00
_cell.angle_gamma   90.00
#
_symmetry.space_group_name_H-M   'P 1'
#
loop_
_entity.id
_entity.type
_entity.pdbx_description
1 polymer ?
#
loop_
_entity_poly.entity_id
_entity_poly.type
_entity_poly.pdbx_seq_one_letter_code
_entity_poly.pdbx_strand_id
1 'polypeptide(L)'
;MGTLVLTRIQSAFISLLNTLLSLHANATSLFSFRKWQTSRAVLATAICLLSPVALLAQVSVSPSTLNWVSVQLGQTGAAKVVTLTNSGGAAITISSVTLGGTNPADFAIRSKTCGTSLAASSSCTASIVFAPKATGARSATLSFNDSASGSPQTMTLTGMGTSPSGTVSASPASLTFASTNVGSSSASQTATLSNGQSTSITISNVAISGTNPGDFSIANQTCGTSLAAASSCTASVVFNPTASGARSATLTFTDSATNSPQSVTLNGTGAATGSGSASVSPTTLNWVYVAVGNRGAAKAITLTNTGTSSLTISSITLTGTNPGDFTIASKTCGTSLAASATCTASIAFAPTATGERYATLNFNDSATSSPQTVALSGDGTAASGTVTASPSSLTFASTTVGSSSAGQTATLSNGLSSSITISSVAISGTNAGDFNIASQTCGTSLATSANCTASIVFTPTSTGTRTAMLSFTDSATNSPQNISLTGTGTTTALTISPTNPTVTVNGTLQFTASAGATWTATCGTIGSGTGLYTAPATAESCQVTATATSGGATASTTVTVTANSGTLTITPSSVAVHAIGQTQFTANQSVTWSTTCGSISSSGLFTAPAAAETCTIKGVSTTNSSNTATATANVTVVNYTTRKNGTDGTGVQSNELVLTPSSVSGGKFGQLWAVGLDGTIWGQPLYMNGLTVGGKVRNVVYVTTSNDSVYALDADSGTVLWHKNFLSTGVTSVPGTVTKISNTTGILSTPVIDPVKQAIFVVAETSENNATYFPHRLHALSLITGAELTPDPELITDPDLEPIMKFQRPGLLLANGMVYIAFGSIEDRSPYHGLLFAFDENTLEQKALFNVTPTGSQGGLWMSGASPEADSEGNIYLSTGNGSVGTNNFGESIVKLSPTLQELDYFTPYNYANYDTNDLDMGSGSMILAPDQNGPYPHLIIACGKPTPIYVINRDAFGGRGTTSDNILQRLDHQIGGNGTGVRDGGQPCYNSPAMWQENVYFAPNYDVLKMFTLNPNTGLLSVTPTSKGTFLYNWPGADPVVSSNGNTNGIVWTIDLSTSTLHANDATDVSKSLYTSPSLGSAGRWVPPTVVNGHVYVTASGKIIAYGLTK
;
A
#
# COMPACT_ATOMS: atom_id res chain seq x y z
N MET A 1 43.40 13.05 36.54
CA MET A 1 43.51 12.79 37.99
C MET A 1 42.48 13.66 38.69
N GLY A 2 41.56 13.02 39.43
CA GLY A 2 40.66 13.58 40.47
C GLY A 2 39.90 14.85 40.09
N THR A 3 38.61 14.81 39.76
CA THR A 3 37.49 14.30 40.58
C THR A 3 37.55 14.72 42.04
N LEU A 4 36.41 15.23 42.50
CA LEU A 4 36.05 15.61 43.86
C LEU A 4 36.71 16.89 44.36
N VAL A 5 35.99 18.02 44.27
CA VAL A 5 35.26 18.64 45.39
C VAL A 5 34.54 19.88 44.83
N LEU A 6 33.37 19.72 44.20
CA LEU A 6 32.45 20.84 43.98
C LEU A 6 30.99 20.40 43.79
N THR A 7 30.57 19.38 44.55
CA THR A 7 29.15 19.00 44.71
C THR A 7 28.72 19.08 46.17
N ARG A 8 29.17 20.12 46.88
CA ARG A 8 28.65 20.50 48.21
C ARG A 8 28.27 21.97 48.38
N ILE A 9 28.24 22.79 47.32
CA ILE A 9 27.88 24.22 47.44
C ILE A 9 26.61 24.60 46.64
N GLN A 10 26.09 23.71 45.77
CA GLN A 10 24.82 23.97 45.08
C GLN A 10 23.56 23.49 45.83
N SER A 11 23.72 22.77 46.96
CA SER A 11 22.59 22.35 47.80
C SER A 11 22.11 23.40 48.80
N ALA A 12 22.71 24.60 48.85
CA ALA A 12 22.35 25.66 49.80
C ALA A 12 21.57 26.84 49.20
N PHE A 13 21.55 27.02 47.87
CA PHE A 13 20.89 28.17 47.24
C PHE A 13 19.45 27.90 46.75
N ILE A 14 19.08 26.64 46.55
CA ILE A 14 17.72 26.25 46.13
C ILE A 14 16.75 26.17 47.33
N SER A 15 17.26 26.11 48.57
CA SER A 15 16.46 26.14 49.80
C SER A 15 15.96 27.54 50.18
N LEU A 16 16.56 28.62 49.64
CA LEU A 16 16.21 30.00 50.02
C LEU A 16 15.16 30.65 49.11
N LEU A 17 14.89 30.08 47.92
CA LEU A 17 13.92 30.61 46.98
C LEU A 17 12.51 30.01 47.18
N ASN A 18 12.42 28.82 47.80
CA ASN A 18 11.16 28.14 48.09
C ASN A 18 10.42 28.63 49.35
N THR A 19 10.97 29.60 50.09
CA THR A 19 10.33 30.16 51.31
C THR A 19 9.63 31.50 51.07
N LEU A 20 9.64 32.04 49.84
CA LEU A 20 9.15 33.39 49.53
C LEU A 20 7.87 33.45 48.68
N LEU A 21 7.22 32.31 48.38
CA LEU A 21 5.92 32.27 47.68
C LEU A 21 4.85 31.38 48.34
N SER A 22 4.89 31.25 49.66
CA SER A 22 3.72 30.78 50.42
C SER A 22 3.51 31.68 51.63
N LEU A 23 2.57 32.64 51.56
CA LEU A 23 1.75 33.18 52.65
C LEU A 23 1.08 34.50 52.20
N HIS A 24 -0.13 34.38 51.63
CA HIS A 24 -1.16 35.41 51.78
C HIS A 24 -2.24 34.83 52.69
N ALA A 25 -2.22 35.20 53.98
CA ALA A 25 -3.40 35.20 54.84
C ALA A 25 -3.20 36.09 56.08
N ASN A 26 -4.09 37.07 56.19
CA ASN A 26 -4.60 37.72 57.40
C ASN A 26 -3.75 38.74 58.21
N ALA A 27 -4.31 39.96 58.19
CA ALA A 27 -4.69 40.77 59.35
C ALA A 27 -3.66 41.69 60.04
N THR A 28 -3.97 42.98 59.89
CA THR A 28 -4.01 44.04 60.92
C THR A 28 -2.70 44.54 61.55
N SER A 29 -2.47 45.84 61.32
CA SER A 29 -2.31 46.89 62.33
C SER A 29 -0.99 47.68 62.35
N LEU A 30 -1.17 49.01 62.28
CA LEU A 30 -0.55 50.06 63.11
C LEU A 30 0.90 50.57 62.84
N PHE A 31 0.98 51.90 62.55
CA PHE A 31 2.10 52.86 62.78
C PHE A 31 3.42 52.65 61.99
N SER A 32 4.24 53.63 61.60
CA SER A 32 4.19 55.10 61.43
C SER A 32 5.58 55.54 60.91
N PHE A 33 5.61 56.54 60.00
CA PHE A 33 6.62 57.61 59.85
C PHE A 33 8.15 57.34 59.68
N ARG A 34 8.70 57.90 58.57
CA ARG A 34 9.97 58.68 58.42
C ARG A 34 11.32 57.95 58.65
N LYS A 35 12.48 58.31 58.10
CA LYS A 35 13.07 59.17 57.05
C LYS A 35 14.62 58.98 57.20
N TRP A 36 15.41 59.13 56.12
CA TRP A 36 16.87 59.50 56.09
C TRP A 36 17.91 58.41 56.51
N GLN A 37 19.18 58.39 56.09
CA GLN A 37 19.99 58.93 54.98
C GLN A 37 21.34 58.15 55.01
N THR A 38 21.92 57.90 53.83
CA THR A 38 23.35 57.75 53.45
C THR A 38 24.50 57.67 54.47
N SER A 39 25.41 56.70 54.27
CA SER A 39 26.91 56.77 54.21
C SER A 39 27.57 55.51 54.83
N ARG A 40 28.19 54.59 54.08
CA ARG A 40 29.54 54.55 53.43
C ARG A 40 30.59 53.72 54.23
N ALA A 41 31.09 52.67 53.56
CA ALA A 41 32.46 52.09 53.60
C ALA A 41 32.89 51.35 54.91
N VAL A 42 33.65 50.25 54.94
CA VAL A 42 34.78 49.73 54.14
C VAL A 42 34.90 48.22 54.39
N LEU A 43 35.10 47.38 53.36
CA LEU A 43 36.08 46.29 53.39
C LEU A 43 36.43 45.84 51.96
N ALA A 44 37.47 46.43 51.40
CA ALA A 44 38.36 45.78 50.42
C ALA A 44 39.36 44.92 51.24
N THR A 45 39.93 43.80 50.80
CA THR A 45 40.67 43.59 49.55
C THR A 45 41.05 42.09 49.49
N ALA A 46 40.86 41.41 48.36
CA ALA A 46 41.84 40.46 47.79
C ALA A 46 41.37 39.93 46.43
N ILE A 47 42.34 39.84 45.50
CA ILE A 47 42.35 39.14 44.21
C ILE A 47 41.89 39.95 42.99
N CYS A 48 42.89 40.58 42.39
CA CYS A 48 42.95 40.94 40.97
C CYS A 48 43.70 39.82 40.24
N LEU A 49 43.09 39.26 39.18
CA LEU A 49 43.68 38.75 37.94
C LEU A 49 42.65 37.85 37.25
N LEU A 50 41.92 38.39 36.27
CA LEU A 50 41.41 37.71 35.07
C LEU A 50 40.92 38.78 34.08
N SER A 51 41.41 38.65 32.85
CA SER A 51 41.19 39.33 31.56
C SER A 51 39.87 40.11 31.32
N PRO A 52 39.86 41.05 30.35
CA PRO A 52 38.83 42.09 30.29
C PRO A 52 37.45 41.48 30.02
N VAL A 53 36.49 41.76 30.89
CA VAL A 53 35.08 41.63 30.54
C VAL A 53 34.85 42.62 29.41
N ALA A 54 34.70 42.14 28.19
CA ALA A 54 34.14 42.92 27.12
C ALA A 54 32.77 43.41 27.60
N LEU A 55 32.64 44.72 27.84
CA LEU A 55 31.35 45.35 28.12
C LEU A 55 30.44 45.02 26.93
N LEU A 56 29.46 44.15 27.13
CA LEU A 56 28.47 43.84 26.10
C LEU A 56 27.77 45.13 25.68
N ALA A 57 27.71 45.36 24.36
CA ALA A 57 26.96 46.48 23.79
C ALA A 57 25.46 46.20 23.95
N GLN A 58 24.79 46.86 24.89
CA GLN A 58 23.33 46.76 25.05
C GLN A 58 22.66 47.72 24.07
N VAL A 59 22.08 47.20 22.99
CA VAL A 59 21.40 48.01 21.96
C VAL A 59 19.89 47.78 22.04
N SER A 60 19.12 48.84 21.87
CA SER A 60 17.66 48.78 21.88
C SER A 60 17.05 49.69 20.83
N VAL A 61 15.90 49.26 20.30
CA VAL A 61 15.09 50.05 19.36
C VAL A 61 13.82 50.49 20.06
N SER A 62 13.52 51.78 20.01
CA SER A 62 12.31 52.34 20.60
C SER A 62 11.66 53.39 19.70
N PRO A 63 10.33 53.35 19.51
CA PRO A 63 9.40 52.31 20.01
C PRO A 63 9.58 50.96 19.29
N SER A 64 9.15 49.85 19.88
CA SER A 64 9.20 48.51 19.27
C SER A 64 8.13 48.28 18.19
N THR A 65 7.17 49.22 18.06
CA THR A 65 6.17 49.22 16.99
C THR A 65 5.82 50.63 16.56
N LEU A 66 5.69 50.86 15.24
CA LEU A 66 5.08 52.06 14.67
C LEU A 66 3.80 51.67 13.94
N ASN A 67 2.67 52.27 14.35
CA ASN A 67 1.36 52.02 13.75
C ASN A 67 0.82 53.28 13.06
N TRP A 68 0.42 53.21 11.80
CA TRP A 68 -0.35 54.23 11.10
C TRP A 68 -1.84 53.84 11.05
N VAL A 69 -2.65 54.49 11.90
CA VAL A 69 -4.08 54.18 12.09
C VAL A 69 -4.85 54.03 10.79
N SER A 70 -4.67 54.97 9.84
CA SER A 70 -5.05 54.78 8.44
C SER A 70 -4.31 55.74 7.52
N VAL A 71 -3.98 55.29 6.31
CA VAL A 71 -3.43 56.11 5.21
C VAL A 71 -4.10 55.67 3.92
N GLN A 72 -4.50 56.64 3.10
CA GLN A 72 -5.20 56.35 1.84
C GLN A 72 -4.24 55.82 0.76
N LEU A 73 -4.73 55.01 -0.17
CA LEU A 73 -3.94 54.59 -1.34
C LEU A 73 -3.44 55.79 -2.14
N GLY A 74 -2.16 55.74 -2.51
CA GLY A 74 -1.49 56.83 -3.23
C GLY A 74 -1.09 58.03 -2.36
N GLN A 75 -1.41 58.03 -1.06
CA GLN A 75 -0.94 59.03 -0.09
C GLN A 75 0.15 58.46 0.81
N THR A 76 1.00 59.35 1.33
CA THR A 76 2.07 59.01 2.27
C THR A 76 1.71 59.54 3.66
N GLY A 77 1.60 58.65 4.65
CA GLY A 77 1.31 58.98 6.04
C GLY A 77 2.41 59.82 6.71
N ALA A 78 2.06 60.45 7.84
CA ALA A 78 3.01 61.26 8.61
C ALA A 78 4.26 60.45 8.98
N ALA A 79 5.44 61.04 8.81
CA ALA A 79 6.69 60.36 9.13
C ALA A 79 6.78 60.11 10.63
N LYS A 80 7.12 58.88 11.02
CA LYS A 80 7.35 58.48 12.41
C LYS A 80 8.80 58.11 12.59
N VAL A 81 9.37 58.49 13.73
CA VAL A 81 10.78 58.31 14.01
C VAL A 81 10.95 57.12 14.95
N VAL A 82 11.91 56.26 14.64
CA VAL A 82 12.45 55.25 15.52
C VAL A 82 13.86 55.63 15.95
N THR A 83 14.20 55.31 17.19
CA THR A 83 15.52 55.55 17.78
C THR A 83 16.21 54.22 18.09
N LEU A 84 17.40 54.02 17.53
CA LEU A 84 18.35 52.98 17.92
C LEU A 84 19.29 53.57 18.98
N THR A 85 19.33 52.98 20.17
CA THR A 85 20.18 53.43 21.29
C THR A 85 21.20 52.37 21.64
N ASN A 86 22.48 52.75 21.63
CA ASN A 86 23.57 51.94 22.17
C ASN A 86 23.84 52.36 23.62
N SER A 87 23.32 51.60 24.57
CA SER A 87 23.50 51.80 26.01
C SER A 87 24.72 51.07 26.57
N GLY A 88 25.48 50.36 25.73
CA GLY A 88 26.68 49.64 26.14
C GLY A 88 27.94 50.50 26.15
N GLY A 89 29.03 49.92 26.67
CA GLY A 89 30.30 50.63 26.87
C GLY A 89 31.25 50.65 25.67
N ALA A 90 30.87 50.06 24.54
CA ALA A 90 31.65 50.03 23.29
C ALA A 90 30.81 50.53 22.11
N ALA A 91 31.46 51.14 21.12
CA ALA A 91 30.80 51.53 19.87
C ALA A 91 30.39 50.29 19.05
N ILE A 92 29.28 50.38 18.34
CA ILE A 92 28.77 49.34 17.42
C ILE A 92 28.92 49.81 15.97
N THR A 93 29.12 48.91 15.02
CA THR A 93 29.00 49.23 13.59
C THR A 93 27.58 48.96 13.13
N ILE A 94 27.04 49.78 12.22
CA ILE A 94 25.73 49.59 11.60
C ILE A 94 25.98 49.29 10.11
N SER A 95 25.76 48.04 9.71
CA SER A 95 25.98 47.58 8.33
C SER A 95 24.85 48.00 7.40
N SER A 96 23.60 48.01 7.87
CA SER A 96 22.47 48.52 7.08
C SER A 96 21.25 48.84 7.94
N VAL A 97 20.32 49.60 7.35
CA VAL A 97 18.97 49.80 7.89
C VAL A 97 18.00 49.47 6.76
N THR A 98 17.20 48.42 6.92
CA THR A 98 16.43 47.81 5.83
C THR A 98 14.97 47.54 6.23
N LEU A 99 14.09 47.46 5.23
CA LEU A 99 12.68 47.12 5.38
C LEU A 99 12.43 45.72 4.81
N GLY A 100 11.74 44.86 5.56
CA GLY A 100 11.38 43.48 5.19
C GLY A 100 9.97 43.10 5.66
N GLY A 101 9.64 41.80 5.65
CA GLY A 101 8.33 41.29 6.09
C GLY A 101 7.28 41.18 4.98
N THR A 102 5.99 41.17 5.34
CA THR A 102 4.87 40.86 4.43
C THR A 102 4.58 41.95 3.38
N ASN A 103 4.70 43.23 3.74
CA ASN A 103 4.38 44.36 2.86
C ASN A 103 5.48 45.45 2.87
N PRO A 104 6.78 45.13 2.68
CA PRO A 104 7.88 46.09 2.84
C PRO A 104 7.81 47.23 1.83
N ALA A 105 7.23 46.99 0.65
CA ALA A 105 7.08 47.97 -0.41
C ALA A 105 6.04 49.07 -0.10
N ASP A 106 5.27 48.93 0.99
CA ASP A 106 4.29 49.91 1.48
C ASP A 106 4.90 50.87 2.52
N PHE A 107 6.16 50.67 2.92
CA PHE A 107 6.87 51.52 3.88
C PHE A 107 8.17 52.04 3.25
N ALA A 108 8.64 53.20 3.71
CA ALA A 108 9.90 53.76 3.21
C ALA A 108 10.70 54.46 4.32
N ILE A 109 12.02 54.26 4.31
CA ILE A 109 12.96 55.03 5.14
C ILE A 109 13.17 56.38 4.46
N ARG A 110 12.52 57.42 4.98
CA ARG A 110 12.54 58.77 4.40
C ARG A 110 13.85 59.49 4.68
N SER A 111 14.42 59.29 5.87
CA SER A 111 15.73 59.80 6.26
C SER A 111 16.25 58.99 7.44
N LYS A 112 17.57 59.02 7.68
CA LYS A 112 18.18 58.42 8.88
C LYS A 112 19.38 59.24 9.33
N THR A 113 19.60 59.29 10.63
CA THR A 113 20.82 59.83 11.25
C THR A 113 21.81 58.73 11.64
N CYS A 114 21.40 57.46 11.55
CA CYS A 114 22.29 56.31 11.76
C CYS A 114 23.32 56.20 10.63
N GLY A 115 24.59 56.46 10.97
CA GLY A 115 25.76 56.24 10.11
C GLY A 115 26.24 54.79 10.14
N THR A 116 27.49 54.53 9.75
CA THR A 116 28.08 53.17 9.76
C THR A 116 28.59 52.72 11.13
N SER A 117 28.55 53.61 12.13
CA SER A 117 28.83 53.29 13.53
C SER A 117 28.00 54.15 14.49
N LEU A 118 27.77 53.61 15.70
CA LEU A 118 27.09 54.30 16.79
C LEU A 118 27.90 54.15 18.07
N ALA A 119 28.41 55.28 18.58
CA ALA A 119 29.26 55.32 19.77
C ALA A 119 28.55 54.79 21.03
N ALA A 120 29.34 54.41 22.04
CA ALA A 120 28.83 54.04 23.36
C ALA A 120 27.97 55.16 23.96
N SER A 121 26.91 54.80 24.68
CA SER A 121 25.94 55.71 25.30
C SER A 121 25.30 56.73 24.35
N SER A 122 25.24 56.43 23.05
CA SER A 122 24.70 57.32 22.01
C SER A 122 23.47 56.71 21.33
N SER A 123 22.68 57.55 20.66
CA SER A 123 21.53 57.10 19.86
C SER A 123 21.54 57.72 18.47
N CYS A 124 20.91 57.02 17.53
CA CYS A 124 20.63 57.52 16.19
C CYS A 124 19.18 57.16 15.81
N THR A 125 18.69 57.73 14.72
CA THR A 125 17.28 57.61 14.34
C THR A 125 17.08 57.22 12.89
N ALA A 126 15.94 56.60 12.58
CA ALA A 126 15.40 56.47 11.24
C ALA A 126 13.96 57.00 11.19
N SER A 127 13.67 57.81 10.18
CA SER A 127 12.34 58.35 9.91
C SER A 127 11.65 57.50 8.85
N ILE A 128 10.54 56.87 9.23
CA ILE A 128 9.78 55.95 8.39
C ILE A 128 8.45 56.60 8.00
N VAL A 129 8.02 56.38 6.76
CA VAL A 129 6.67 56.71 6.29
C VAL A 129 5.95 55.45 5.81
N PHE A 130 4.62 55.48 5.85
CA PHE A 130 3.74 54.42 5.32
C PHE A 130 2.97 54.97 4.12
N ALA A 131 3.07 54.30 2.97
CA ALA A 131 2.41 54.63 1.71
C ALA A 131 1.78 53.34 1.13
N PRO A 132 0.54 52.99 1.53
CA PRO A 132 -0.07 51.71 1.20
C PRO A 132 -0.35 51.57 -0.31
N LYS A 133 -0.05 50.39 -0.87
CA LYS A 133 -0.37 50.05 -2.27
C LYS A 133 -1.69 49.29 -2.44
N ALA A 134 -2.27 48.76 -1.36
CA ALA A 134 -3.61 48.15 -1.39
C ALA A 134 -4.33 48.31 -0.04
N THR A 135 -5.67 48.24 -0.05
CA THR A 135 -6.50 48.48 1.15
C THR A 135 -6.38 47.35 2.17
N GLY A 136 -6.74 47.60 3.43
CA GLY A 136 -6.66 46.63 4.53
C GLY A 136 -5.42 46.79 5.41
N ALA A 137 -5.27 45.91 6.39
CA ALA A 137 -4.12 45.92 7.28
C ALA A 137 -2.83 45.56 6.53
N ARG A 138 -1.79 46.38 6.72
CA ARG A 138 -0.45 46.23 6.16
C ARG A 138 0.56 46.16 7.27
N SER A 139 1.53 45.26 7.12
CA SER A 139 2.63 45.08 8.07
C SER A 139 3.97 44.89 7.36
N ALA A 140 5.02 45.38 7.99
CA ALA A 140 6.41 45.20 7.59
C ALA A 140 7.31 45.21 8.84
N THR A 141 8.59 44.91 8.66
CA THR A 141 9.60 44.95 9.71
C THR A 141 10.70 45.92 9.30
N LEU A 142 11.12 46.82 10.21
CA LEU A 142 12.32 47.63 10.04
C LEU A 142 13.46 46.98 10.85
N SER A 143 14.60 46.78 10.20
CA SER A 143 15.78 46.13 10.78
C SER A 143 16.98 47.08 10.78
N PHE A 144 17.60 47.29 11.94
CA PHE A 144 18.93 47.89 12.07
C PHE A 144 19.95 46.78 12.18
N ASN A 145 20.66 46.49 11.09
CA ASN A 145 21.73 45.50 11.10
C ASN A 145 22.98 46.17 11.65
N ASP A 146 23.35 45.81 12.87
CA ASP A 146 24.53 46.32 13.59
C ASP A 146 25.44 45.19 14.12
N SER A 147 26.51 45.52 14.82
CA SER A 147 27.47 44.55 15.38
C SER A 147 27.21 44.17 16.84
N ALA A 148 26.11 44.62 17.45
CA ALA A 148 25.77 44.25 18.81
C ALA A 148 25.10 42.87 18.89
N SER A 149 25.14 42.27 20.07
CA SER A 149 24.39 41.05 20.36
C SER A 149 22.89 41.29 20.20
N GLY A 150 22.23 40.46 19.40
CA GLY A 150 20.81 40.63 19.06
C GLY A 150 20.54 41.45 17.78
N SER A 151 21.57 41.77 17.01
CA SER A 151 21.43 42.33 15.66
C SER A 151 20.86 41.31 14.66
N PRO A 152 19.99 41.71 13.71
CA PRO A 152 19.47 43.06 13.56
C PRO A 152 18.49 43.41 14.67
N GLN A 153 18.56 44.65 15.16
CA GLN A 153 17.56 45.17 16.06
C GLN A 153 16.32 45.51 15.24
N THR A 154 15.24 44.77 15.46
CA THR A 154 14.04 44.85 14.62
C THR A 154 12.88 45.56 15.33
N MET A 155 11.96 46.09 14.53
CA MET A 155 10.69 46.60 15.01
C MET A 155 9.57 46.37 14.01
N THR A 156 8.35 46.27 14.51
CA THR A 156 7.17 46.07 13.68
C THR A 156 6.62 47.39 13.16
N LEU A 157 6.32 47.44 11.88
CA LEU A 157 5.57 48.51 11.23
C LEU A 157 4.17 47.98 10.90
N THR A 158 3.13 48.69 11.31
CA THR A 158 1.75 48.37 10.97
C THR A 158 1.05 49.60 10.42
N GLY A 159 0.10 49.42 9.50
CA GLY A 159 -0.74 50.50 9.04
C GLY A 159 -1.97 50.02 8.31
N MET A 160 -3.05 50.79 8.32
CA MET A 160 -4.26 50.46 7.56
C MET A 160 -4.30 51.24 6.25
N GLY A 161 -4.21 50.54 5.11
CA GLY A 161 -4.50 51.11 3.82
C GLY A 161 -6.00 51.33 3.68
N THR A 162 -6.45 52.57 3.52
CA THR A 162 -7.85 52.89 3.26
C THR A 162 -8.04 53.32 1.81
N SER A 163 -9.23 53.11 1.26
CA SER A 163 -9.52 53.64 -0.08
C SER A 163 -9.39 55.17 -0.05
N PRO A 164 -8.91 55.81 -1.13
CA PRO A 164 -8.91 57.26 -1.25
C PRO A 164 -10.33 57.78 -1.04
N SER A 165 -10.51 58.77 -0.15
CA SER A 165 -11.76 59.50 -0.06
C SER A 165 -11.99 60.20 -1.40
N GLY A 166 -13.12 59.91 -2.04
CA GLY A 166 -13.51 60.51 -3.31
C GLY A 166 -13.58 59.57 -4.51
N THR A 167 -13.39 58.25 -4.37
CA THR A 167 -13.52 57.30 -5.50
C THR A 167 -14.38 56.09 -5.17
N VAL A 168 -14.94 55.48 -6.20
CA VAL A 168 -15.68 54.20 -6.10
C VAL A 168 -14.73 53.05 -6.32
N SER A 169 -14.81 51.99 -5.54
CA SER A 169 -13.91 50.83 -5.64
C SER A 169 -14.64 49.51 -5.46
N ALA A 170 -14.28 48.49 -6.24
CA ALA A 170 -14.73 47.11 -6.05
C ALA A 170 -13.64 46.28 -5.35
N SER A 171 -14.04 45.40 -4.41
CA SER A 171 -13.12 44.55 -3.64
C SER A 171 -13.76 43.18 -3.32
N PRO A 172 -12.98 42.07 -3.34
CA PRO A 172 -11.57 41.98 -3.73
C PRO A 172 -11.36 42.21 -5.24
N ALA A 173 -10.11 42.42 -5.69
CA ALA A 173 -9.79 42.64 -7.10
C ALA A 173 -9.97 41.38 -7.98
N SER A 174 -10.01 40.20 -7.36
CA SER A 174 -10.34 38.93 -8.03
C SER A 174 -11.09 37.97 -7.10
N LEU A 175 -11.97 37.16 -7.67
CA LEU A 175 -12.60 36.00 -7.03
C LEU A 175 -12.08 34.71 -7.69
N THR A 176 -11.64 33.75 -6.89
CA THR A 176 -11.09 32.48 -7.36
C THR A 176 -11.93 31.33 -6.83
N PHE A 177 -12.64 30.64 -7.71
CA PHE A 177 -13.53 29.54 -7.40
C PHE A 177 -12.79 28.21 -7.41
N ALA A 178 -13.17 27.31 -6.50
CA ALA A 178 -12.66 25.95 -6.48
C ALA A 178 -12.94 25.23 -7.80
N SER A 179 -12.13 24.21 -8.11
CA SER A 179 -12.37 23.33 -9.25
C SER A 179 -13.78 22.75 -9.14
N THR A 180 -14.63 23.02 -10.14
CA THR A 180 -16.06 22.68 -10.12
C THR A 180 -16.36 21.83 -11.34
N ASN A 181 -17.06 20.71 -11.14
CA ASN A 181 -17.44 19.80 -12.22
C ASN A 181 -18.26 20.53 -13.31
N VAL A 182 -17.99 20.24 -14.59
CA VAL A 182 -18.76 20.79 -15.72
C VAL A 182 -20.25 20.50 -15.55
N GLY A 183 -21.11 21.53 -15.58
CA GLY A 183 -22.55 21.40 -15.36
C GLY A 183 -23.00 21.46 -13.89
N SER A 184 -22.07 21.58 -12.94
CA SER A 184 -22.36 21.86 -11.52
C SER A 184 -22.06 23.31 -11.15
N SER A 185 -22.64 23.77 -10.04
CA SER A 185 -22.44 25.12 -9.50
C SER A 185 -21.50 25.10 -8.29
N SER A 186 -20.58 26.06 -8.21
CA SER A 186 -19.74 26.29 -7.03
C SER A 186 -20.53 26.91 -5.87
N ALA A 187 -19.94 26.97 -4.68
CA ALA A 187 -20.38 27.93 -3.65
C ALA A 187 -20.21 29.38 -4.16
N SER A 188 -21.07 30.29 -3.72
CA SER A 188 -21.02 31.70 -4.14
C SER A 188 -19.88 32.45 -3.45
N GLN A 189 -19.18 33.32 -4.19
CA GLN A 189 -18.23 34.29 -3.63
C GLN A 189 -18.72 35.72 -3.86
N THR A 190 -18.37 36.64 -2.98
CA THR A 190 -18.96 37.99 -2.97
C THR A 190 -17.93 39.06 -3.30
N ALA A 191 -18.26 39.92 -4.26
CA ALA A 191 -17.58 41.19 -4.51
C ALA A 191 -18.39 42.35 -3.91
N THR A 192 -17.70 43.36 -3.38
CA THR A 192 -18.29 44.55 -2.75
C THR A 192 -17.90 45.80 -3.53
N LEU A 193 -18.88 46.58 -3.96
CA LEU A 193 -18.70 47.92 -4.51
C LEU A 193 -18.91 48.96 -3.40
N SER A 194 -17.92 49.80 -3.16
CA SER A 194 -17.95 50.84 -2.13
C SER A 194 -17.87 52.22 -2.77
N ASN A 195 -18.84 53.09 -2.45
CA ASN A 195 -18.84 54.49 -2.85
C ASN A 195 -18.12 55.34 -1.80
N GLY A 196 -16.83 55.62 -2.04
CA GLY A 196 -16.03 56.51 -1.20
C GLY A 196 -16.23 58.00 -1.46
N GLN A 197 -17.14 58.41 -2.35
CA GLN A 197 -17.44 59.81 -2.65
C GLN A 197 -18.36 60.44 -1.59
N SER A 198 -18.39 61.78 -1.56
CA SER A 198 -19.29 62.57 -0.69
C SER A 198 -20.71 62.69 -1.25
N THR A 199 -20.95 62.25 -2.48
CA THR A 199 -22.25 62.23 -3.16
C THR A 199 -22.64 60.80 -3.56
N SER A 200 -23.95 60.55 -3.69
CA SER A 200 -24.44 59.28 -4.24
C SER A 200 -24.02 59.12 -5.71
N ILE A 201 -23.71 57.90 -6.10
CA ILE A 201 -23.52 57.50 -7.51
C ILE A 201 -24.76 56.78 -8.03
N THR A 202 -25.01 56.86 -9.33
CA THR A 202 -26.00 56.00 -10.00
C THR A 202 -25.30 54.79 -10.59
N ILE A 203 -25.77 53.57 -10.27
CA ILE A 203 -25.27 52.32 -10.85
C ILE A 203 -26.16 51.99 -12.05
N SER A 204 -25.54 51.98 -13.23
CA SER A 204 -26.23 51.72 -14.50
C SER A 204 -26.22 50.24 -14.87
N ASN A 205 -25.20 49.48 -14.45
CA ASN A 205 -25.11 48.05 -14.76
C ASN A 205 -24.20 47.31 -13.78
N VAL A 206 -24.57 46.08 -13.44
CA VAL A 206 -23.68 45.10 -12.79
C VAL A 206 -23.74 43.84 -13.66
N ALA A 207 -22.65 43.54 -14.37
CA ALA A 207 -22.65 42.49 -15.37
C ALA A 207 -21.34 41.71 -15.40
N ILE A 208 -21.44 40.46 -15.87
CA ILE A 208 -20.29 39.59 -16.12
C ILE A 208 -20.00 39.60 -17.62
N SER A 209 -18.74 39.83 -17.97
CA SER A 209 -18.23 39.86 -19.34
C SER A 209 -16.86 39.16 -19.42
N GLY A 210 -16.23 39.11 -20.60
CA GLY A 210 -14.88 38.57 -20.78
C GLY A 210 -14.85 37.26 -21.56
N THR A 211 -13.87 36.39 -21.29
CA THR A 211 -13.58 35.19 -22.10
C THR A 211 -14.63 34.08 -21.94
N ASN A 212 -15.08 33.80 -20.72
CA ASN A 212 -16.04 32.74 -20.42
C ASN A 212 -17.22 33.24 -19.55
N PRO A 213 -17.95 34.30 -19.96
CA PRO A 213 -18.95 34.93 -19.09
C PRO A 213 -20.15 34.01 -18.80
N GLY A 214 -20.47 33.07 -19.69
CA GLY A 214 -21.54 32.09 -19.48
C GLY A 214 -21.26 31.08 -18.37
N ASP A 215 -19.99 30.92 -17.96
CA ASP A 215 -19.60 30.03 -16.87
C ASP A 215 -19.73 30.70 -15.50
N PHE A 216 -20.13 31.96 -15.41
CA PHE A 216 -20.29 32.67 -14.14
C PHE A 216 -21.63 33.39 -14.12
N SER A 217 -22.33 33.35 -12.98
CA SER A 217 -23.63 33.99 -12.82
C SER A 217 -23.69 34.78 -11.52
N ILE A 218 -24.33 35.96 -11.55
CA ILE A 218 -24.66 36.70 -10.33
C ILE A 218 -25.86 36.00 -9.68
N ALA A 219 -25.62 35.31 -8.57
CA ALA A 219 -26.65 34.58 -7.83
C ALA A 219 -27.52 35.51 -6.97
N ASN A 220 -26.92 36.57 -6.43
CA ASN A 220 -27.62 37.61 -5.68
C ASN A 220 -26.84 38.92 -5.76
N GLN A 221 -27.51 40.07 -5.63
CA GLN A 221 -26.87 41.37 -5.47
C GLN A 221 -27.70 42.29 -4.60
N THR A 222 -27.02 43.12 -3.80
CA THR A 222 -27.63 44.22 -3.02
C THR A 222 -27.44 45.58 -3.70
N CYS A 223 -26.67 45.63 -4.79
CA CYS A 223 -26.51 46.83 -5.59
C CYS A 223 -27.80 47.18 -6.35
N GLY A 224 -28.46 48.25 -5.92
CA GLY A 224 -29.59 48.89 -6.63
C GLY A 224 -29.13 49.91 -7.68
N THR A 225 -30.03 50.78 -8.14
CA THR A 225 -29.73 51.80 -9.19
C THR A 225 -28.93 53.00 -8.67
N SER A 226 -28.73 53.11 -7.36
CA SER A 226 -27.92 54.16 -6.74
C SER A 226 -27.24 53.65 -5.48
N LEU A 227 -26.03 54.14 -5.22
CA LEU A 227 -25.28 53.84 -4.00
C LEU A 227 -24.95 55.16 -3.29
N ALA A 228 -25.48 55.31 -2.08
CA ALA A 228 -25.31 56.51 -1.27
C ALA A 228 -23.83 56.79 -0.96
N ALA A 229 -23.51 58.04 -0.62
CA ALA A 229 -22.19 58.44 -0.17
C ALA A 229 -21.74 57.58 1.03
N ALA A 230 -20.46 57.22 1.07
CA ALA A 230 -19.85 56.38 2.12
C ALA A 230 -20.55 55.02 2.37
N SER A 231 -21.32 54.52 1.39
CA SER A 231 -22.04 53.24 1.49
C SER A 231 -21.43 52.19 0.57
N SER A 232 -21.75 50.92 0.81
CA SER A 232 -21.34 49.80 -0.03
C SER A 232 -22.51 48.90 -0.40
N CYS A 233 -22.39 48.20 -1.52
CA CYS A 233 -23.30 47.14 -1.94
C CYS A 233 -22.49 45.95 -2.45
N THR A 234 -23.14 44.80 -2.62
CA THR A 234 -22.49 43.52 -2.95
C THR A 234 -23.10 42.85 -4.17
N ALA A 235 -22.29 42.04 -4.85
CA ALA A 235 -22.73 41.07 -5.86
C ALA A 235 -22.08 39.71 -5.55
N SER A 236 -22.91 38.69 -5.33
CA SER A 236 -22.49 37.32 -5.08
C SER A 236 -22.51 36.53 -6.39
N VAL A 237 -21.36 36.05 -6.81
CA VAL A 237 -21.12 35.32 -8.06
C VAL A 237 -20.96 33.84 -7.78
N VAL A 238 -21.52 33.00 -8.64
CA VAL A 238 -21.37 31.54 -8.66
C VAL A 238 -20.69 31.13 -9.96
N PHE A 239 -19.81 30.12 -9.90
CA PHE A 239 -19.14 29.53 -11.05
C PHE A 239 -19.88 28.25 -11.48
N ASN A 240 -20.34 28.21 -12.74
CA ASN A 240 -21.08 27.12 -13.39
C ASN A 240 -20.35 26.71 -14.68
N PRO A 241 -19.20 26.03 -14.61
CA PRO A 241 -18.42 25.71 -15.80
C PRO A 241 -19.24 24.88 -16.80
N THR A 242 -19.31 25.33 -18.05
CA THR A 242 -19.95 24.59 -19.15
C THR A 242 -18.97 23.71 -19.93
N ALA A 243 -17.67 23.87 -19.69
CA ALA A 243 -16.62 23.04 -20.28
C ALA A 243 -15.36 22.98 -19.39
N SER A 244 -14.53 21.96 -19.58
CA SER A 244 -13.40 21.66 -18.70
C SER A 244 -12.19 22.58 -18.93
N GLY A 245 -11.26 22.63 -17.96
CA GLY A 245 -10.07 23.48 -17.99
C GLY A 245 -10.27 24.86 -17.36
N ALA A 246 -9.26 25.71 -17.42
CA ALA A 246 -9.27 27.04 -16.80
C ALA A 246 -10.31 27.95 -17.46
N ARG A 247 -11.17 28.55 -16.64
CA ARG A 247 -12.24 29.48 -17.02
C ARG A 247 -12.01 30.81 -16.34
N SER A 248 -12.16 31.88 -17.11
CA SER A 248 -12.06 33.24 -16.59
C SER A 248 -13.08 34.18 -17.20
N ALA A 249 -13.52 35.14 -16.40
CA ALA A 249 -14.43 36.21 -16.77
C ALA A 249 -14.13 37.47 -15.91
N THR A 250 -14.94 38.50 -16.05
CA THR A 250 -14.81 39.76 -15.31
C THR A 250 -16.18 40.25 -14.88
N LEU A 251 -16.38 40.42 -13.58
CA LEU A 251 -17.53 41.14 -13.02
C LEU A 251 -17.26 42.63 -13.09
N THR A 252 -18.20 43.41 -13.63
CA THR A 252 -18.04 44.84 -13.88
C THR A 252 -19.21 45.61 -13.27
N PHE A 253 -18.89 46.60 -12.45
CA PHE A 253 -19.81 47.60 -11.92
C PHE A 253 -19.67 48.87 -12.76
N THR A 254 -20.74 49.27 -13.45
CA THR A 254 -20.80 50.50 -14.25
C THR A 254 -21.68 51.52 -13.54
N ASP A 255 -21.17 52.70 -13.27
CA ASP A 255 -21.79 53.76 -12.49
C ASP A 255 -21.32 55.15 -12.95
N SER A 256 -21.81 56.20 -12.30
CA SER A 256 -21.54 57.59 -12.65
C SER A 256 -20.23 58.16 -12.09
N ALA A 257 -19.39 57.36 -11.42
CA ALA A 257 -18.09 57.83 -10.93
C ALA A 257 -17.11 58.04 -12.07
N THR A 258 -16.18 58.97 -11.89
CA THR A 258 -15.17 59.31 -12.90
C THR A 258 -14.20 58.16 -13.21
N ASN A 259 -14.09 57.18 -12.30
CA ASN A 259 -13.25 56.00 -12.45
C ASN A 259 -14.06 54.73 -12.75
N SER A 260 -15.31 54.88 -13.21
CA SER A 260 -16.14 53.77 -13.65
C SER A 260 -15.70 53.28 -15.05
N PRO A 261 -15.74 51.98 -15.35
CA PRO A 261 -16.21 50.89 -14.48
C PRO A 261 -15.18 50.39 -13.47
N GLN A 262 -15.66 49.85 -12.34
CA GLN A 262 -14.83 49.02 -11.46
C GLN A 262 -15.02 47.54 -11.80
N SER A 263 -13.91 46.82 -11.90
CA SER A 263 -13.90 45.43 -12.36
C SER A 263 -13.27 44.50 -11.32
N VAL A 264 -13.78 43.26 -11.28
CA VAL A 264 -13.28 42.16 -10.46
C VAL A 264 -13.06 40.95 -11.37
N THR A 265 -11.83 40.43 -11.41
CA THR A 265 -11.52 39.24 -12.22
C THR A 265 -12.11 37.98 -11.60
N LEU A 266 -12.72 37.13 -12.40
CA LEU A 266 -13.30 35.85 -11.97
C LEU A 266 -12.47 34.72 -12.55
N ASN A 267 -11.98 33.81 -11.71
CA ASN A 267 -11.18 32.66 -12.12
C ASN A 267 -11.76 31.38 -11.53
N GLY A 268 -11.88 30.31 -12.33
CA GLY A 268 -12.28 28.98 -11.86
C GLY A 268 -11.76 27.91 -12.81
N THR A 269 -11.81 26.65 -12.40
CA THR A 269 -11.45 25.51 -13.26
C THR A 269 -12.65 24.59 -13.42
N GLY A 270 -13.07 24.37 -14.66
CA GLY A 270 -14.04 23.32 -14.97
C GLY A 270 -13.36 21.95 -14.84
N ALA A 271 -13.68 21.19 -13.81
CA ALA A 271 -13.29 19.78 -13.73
C ALA A 271 -14.14 18.99 -14.73
N ALA A 272 -13.49 18.15 -15.55
CA ALA A 272 -14.24 17.31 -16.48
C ALA A 272 -15.21 16.41 -15.71
N THR A 273 -16.51 16.49 -15.99
CA THR A 273 -17.47 15.52 -15.48
C THR A 273 -17.25 14.18 -16.15
N GLY A 274 -16.96 13.17 -15.35
CA GLY A 274 -17.20 11.78 -15.68
C GLY A 274 -16.33 11.21 -16.79
N SER A 275 -15.14 10.75 -16.43
CA SER A 275 -14.74 9.44 -16.93
C SER A 275 -15.17 8.43 -15.88
N GLY A 276 -16.30 7.75 -16.13
CA GLY A 276 -16.58 6.53 -15.39
C GLY A 276 -15.35 5.63 -15.43
N SER A 277 -15.01 5.02 -14.30
CA SER A 277 -13.98 3.98 -14.23
C SER A 277 -14.72 2.70 -13.90
N ALA A 278 -14.50 1.66 -14.69
CA ALA A 278 -15.17 0.39 -14.48
C ALA A 278 -14.19 -0.76 -14.68
N SER A 279 -14.33 -1.78 -13.85
CA SER A 279 -13.56 -3.02 -13.91
C SER A 279 -14.48 -4.23 -13.89
N VAL A 280 -14.03 -5.34 -14.48
CA VAL A 280 -14.75 -6.62 -14.48
C VAL A 280 -13.92 -7.69 -13.81
N SER A 281 -14.56 -8.53 -13.00
CA SER A 281 -13.92 -9.67 -12.36
C SER A 281 -14.87 -10.88 -12.30
N PRO A 282 -14.43 -12.08 -12.71
CA PRO A 282 -13.15 -12.37 -13.36
C PRO A 282 -13.10 -11.84 -14.82
N THR A 283 -11.90 -11.63 -15.37
CA THR A 283 -11.68 -11.17 -16.76
C THR A 283 -11.74 -12.30 -17.80
N THR A 284 -11.81 -13.56 -17.35
CA THR A 284 -11.99 -14.73 -18.21
C THR A 284 -12.95 -15.74 -17.58
N LEU A 285 -13.80 -16.38 -18.38
CA LEU A 285 -14.58 -17.55 -17.97
C LEU A 285 -14.32 -18.72 -18.92
N ASN A 286 -14.07 -19.90 -18.33
CA ASN A 286 -13.81 -21.13 -19.07
C ASN A 286 -14.81 -22.24 -18.68
N TRP A 287 -15.38 -22.93 -19.66
CA TRP A 287 -16.11 -24.19 -19.48
C TRP A 287 -15.32 -25.35 -20.08
N VAL A 288 -14.79 -26.22 -19.21
CA VAL A 288 -13.82 -27.25 -19.61
C VAL A 288 -14.38 -28.21 -20.67
N TYR A 289 -15.58 -28.77 -20.48
CA TYR A 289 -16.26 -29.60 -21.49
C TYR A 289 -17.79 -29.47 -21.36
N VAL A 290 -18.49 -29.19 -22.47
CA VAL A 290 -19.95 -29.25 -22.55
C VAL A 290 -20.32 -29.94 -23.86
N ALA A 291 -21.15 -30.99 -23.81
CA ALA A 291 -21.57 -31.67 -25.04
C ALA A 291 -22.41 -30.73 -25.92
N VAL A 292 -22.27 -30.83 -27.24
CA VAL A 292 -23.03 -30.04 -28.21
C VAL A 292 -24.53 -30.22 -27.94
N GLY A 293 -25.30 -29.13 -27.97
CA GLY A 293 -26.73 -29.15 -27.65
C GLY A 293 -27.08 -29.21 -26.15
N ASN A 294 -26.10 -29.42 -25.26
CA ASN A 294 -26.29 -29.25 -23.80
C ASN A 294 -25.87 -27.86 -23.34
N ARG A 295 -26.35 -27.47 -22.16
CA ARG A 295 -26.04 -26.18 -21.52
C ARG A 295 -25.23 -26.40 -20.25
N GLY A 296 -24.04 -25.82 -20.18
CA GLY A 296 -23.18 -25.81 -18.99
C GLY A 296 -23.73 -24.91 -17.87
N ALA A 297 -23.25 -25.12 -16.64
CA ALA A 297 -23.63 -24.31 -15.49
C ALA A 297 -23.28 -22.83 -15.71
N ALA A 298 -24.18 -21.91 -15.34
CA ALA A 298 -23.94 -20.49 -15.49
C ALA A 298 -22.85 -20.01 -14.52
N LYS A 299 -21.95 -19.15 -15.00
CA LYS A 299 -20.89 -18.50 -14.20
C LYS A 299 -21.09 -16.99 -14.22
N ALA A 300 -20.94 -16.34 -13.07
CA ALA A 300 -21.15 -14.91 -12.93
C ALA A 300 -19.87 -14.10 -13.15
N ILE A 301 -20.02 -12.94 -13.78
CA ILE A 301 -19.05 -11.84 -13.82
C ILE A 301 -19.63 -10.69 -13.03
N THR A 302 -18.79 -10.01 -12.25
CA THR A 302 -19.11 -8.76 -11.58
C THR A 302 -18.51 -7.59 -12.35
N LEU A 303 -19.34 -6.62 -12.75
CA LEU A 303 -18.92 -5.29 -13.19
C LEU A 303 -18.94 -4.37 -11.96
N THR A 304 -17.82 -3.71 -11.69
CA THR A 304 -17.66 -2.76 -10.60
C THR A 304 -17.46 -1.37 -11.18
N ASN A 305 -18.27 -0.41 -10.75
CA ASN A 305 -18.00 0.99 -11.01
C ASN A 305 -16.95 1.49 -10.01
N THR A 306 -15.70 1.54 -10.43
CA THR A 306 -14.58 2.07 -9.65
C THR A 306 -14.44 3.59 -9.75
N GLY A 307 -15.36 4.26 -10.45
CA GLY A 307 -15.42 5.72 -10.56
C GLY A 307 -16.30 6.37 -9.50
N THR A 308 -16.22 7.69 -9.44
CA THR A 308 -16.96 8.55 -8.48
C THR A 308 -18.32 9.03 -9.01
N SER A 309 -18.72 8.64 -10.22
CA SER A 309 -20.00 8.96 -10.85
C SER A 309 -20.70 7.70 -11.35
N SER A 310 -22.02 7.71 -11.49
CA SER A 310 -22.75 6.54 -12.01
C SER A 310 -22.38 6.25 -13.47
N LEU A 311 -22.16 4.97 -13.78
CA LEU A 311 -22.00 4.49 -15.15
C LEU A 311 -23.38 4.36 -15.78
N THR A 312 -23.53 4.79 -17.03
CA THR A 312 -24.66 4.41 -17.87
C THR A 312 -24.28 3.17 -18.66
N ILE A 313 -24.96 2.05 -18.42
CA ILE A 313 -24.72 0.79 -19.15
C ILE A 313 -25.64 0.79 -20.38
N SER A 314 -25.05 1.08 -21.53
CA SER A 314 -25.76 1.14 -22.82
C SER A 314 -26.18 -0.23 -23.32
N SER A 315 -25.35 -1.26 -23.15
CA SER A 315 -25.69 -2.64 -23.49
C SER A 315 -24.71 -3.64 -22.88
N ILE A 316 -25.15 -4.89 -22.73
CA ILE A 316 -24.29 -6.02 -22.41
C ILE A 316 -24.46 -7.03 -23.54
N THR A 317 -23.40 -7.27 -24.31
CA THR A 317 -23.47 -8.00 -25.58
C THR A 317 -22.40 -9.07 -25.68
N LEU A 318 -22.69 -10.14 -26.41
CA LEU A 318 -21.72 -11.17 -26.76
C LEU A 318 -21.23 -10.96 -28.20
N THR A 319 -19.91 -10.91 -28.38
CA THR A 319 -19.24 -10.77 -29.69
C THR A 319 -18.14 -11.83 -29.86
N GLY A 320 -17.40 -11.79 -30.96
CA GLY A 320 -16.27 -12.69 -31.21
C GLY A 320 -16.60 -13.83 -32.17
N THR A 321 -15.83 -14.92 -32.10
CA THR A 321 -15.84 -15.99 -33.10
C THR A 321 -17.08 -16.90 -33.02
N ASN A 322 -17.56 -17.22 -31.82
CA ASN A 322 -18.70 -18.13 -31.60
C ASN A 322 -19.72 -17.57 -30.57
N PRO A 323 -20.19 -16.32 -30.68
CA PRO A 323 -21.05 -15.70 -29.66
C PRO A 323 -22.40 -16.41 -29.49
N GLY A 324 -22.88 -17.10 -30.52
CA GLY A 324 -24.12 -17.89 -30.47
C GLY A 324 -24.06 -19.11 -29.54
N ASP A 325 -22.87 -19.59 -29.19
CA ASP A 325 -22.67 -20.69 -28.25
C ASP A 325 -22.71 -20.22 -26.78
N PHE A 326 -22.81 -18.91 -26.53
CA PHE A 326 -22.86 -18.34 -25.19
C PHE A 326 -24.17 -17.57 -25.01
N THR A 327 -24.74 -17.64 -23.81
CA THR A 327 -26.00 -16.96 -23.49
C THR A 327 -25.89 -16.20 -22.18
N ILE A 328 -26.40 -14.97 -22.13
CA ILE A 328 -26.58 -14.25 -20.87
C ILE A 328 -27.78 -14.89 -20.16
N ALA A 329 -27.52 -15.74 -19.18
CA ALA A 329 -28.52 -16.52 -18.44
C ALA A 329 -29.36 -15.65 -17.50
N SER A 330 -28.72 -14.68 -16.86
CA SER A 330 -29.35 -13.68 -16.01
C SER A 330 -28.41 -12.49 -15.83
N LYS A 331 -28.93 -11.34 -15.44
CA LYS A 331 -28.12 -10.17 -15.06
C LYS A 331 -28.84 -9.35 -13.98
N THR A 332 -28.06 -8.76 -13.08
CA THR A 332 -28.53 -7.73 -12.14
C THR A 332 -28.16 -6.32 -12.61
N CYS A 333 -27.27 -6.21 -13.60
CA CYS A 333 -26.92 -4.93 -14.22
C CYS A 333 -28.14 -4.29 -14.93
N GLY A 334 -28.57 -3.15 -14.40
CA GLY A 334 -29.57 -2.25 -15.01
C GLY A 334 -28.96 -1.34 -16.08
N THR A 335 -29.65 -0.25 -16.41
CA THR A 335 -29.16 0.78 -17.36
C THR A 335 -28.19 1.77 -16.72
N SER A 336 -28.05 1.74 -15.40
CA SER A 336 -27.08 2.56 -14.67
C SER A 336 -26.50 1.80 -13.48
N LEU A 337 -25.23 2.06 -13.16
CA LEU A 337 -24.53 1.52 -12.00
C LEU A 337 -23.96 2.67 -11.18
N ALA A 338 -24.40 2.85 -9.93
CA ALA A 338 -23.94 3.94 -9.06
C ALA A 338 -22.43 3.87 -8.80
N ALA A 339 -21.83 5.00 -8.38
CA ALA A 339 -20.42 5.06 -7.97
C ALA A 339 -20.12 4.01 -6.89
N SER A 340 -18.98 3.33 -6.98
CA SER A 340 -18.55 2.25 -6.08
C SER A 340 -19.50 1.03 -6.01
N ALA A 341 -20.59 1.00 -6.79
CA ALA A 341 -21.53 -0.11 -6.81
C ALA A 341 -21.06 -1.22 -7.76
N THR A 342 -21.60 -2.41 -7.54
CA THR A 342 -21.36 -3.58 -8.39
C THR A 342 -22.67 -4.13 -8.96
N CYS A 343 -22.59 -4.76 -10.13
CA CYS A 343 -23.66 -5.56 -10.68
C CYS A 343 -23.09 -6.79 -11.38
N THR A 344 -23.92 -7.77 -11.70
CA THR A 344 -23.48 -9.05 -12.26
C THR A 344 -24.17 -9.40 -13.57
N ALA A 345 -23.46 -10.15 -14.42
CA ALA A 345 -24.00 -10.88 -15.56
C ALA A 345 -23.58 -12.35 -15.46
N SER A 346 -24.54 -13.27 -15.47
CA SER A 346 -24.30 -14.71 -15.47
C SER A 346 -24.36 -15.25 -16.88
N ILE A 347 -23.28 -15.87 -17.34
CA ILE A 347 -23.15 -16.43 -18.68
C ILE A 347 -23.23 -17.95 -18.60
N ALA A 348 -23.93 -18.57 -19.55
CA ALA A 348 -23.94 -20.02 -19.75
C ALA A 348 -23.43 -20.37 -21.14
N PHE A 349 -22.65 -21.45 -21.22
CA PHE A 349 -22.10 -21.99 -22.47
C PHE A 349 -22.96 -23.15 -22.97
N ALA A 350 -23.40 -23.11 -24.22
CA ALA A 350 -24.22 -24.10 -24.90
C ALA A 350 -23.67 -24.31 -26.34
N PRO A 351 -22.64 -25.15 -26.52
CA PRO A 351 -21.96 -25.30 -27.80
C PRO A 351 -22.88 -25.90 -28.86
N THR A 352 -22.83 -25.35 -30.09
CA THR A 352 -23.54 -25.89 -31.26
C THR A 352 -22.67 -26.77 -32.16
N ALA A 353 -21.36 -26.77 -31.94
CA ALA A 353 -20.41 -27.60 -32.67
C ALA A 353 -19.20 -28.02 -31.81
N THR A 354 -18.47 -29.06 -32.22
CA THR A 354 -17.41 -29.67 -31.41
C THR A 354 -16.04 -28.98 -31.49
N GLY A 355 -15.24 -29.01 -30.43
CA GLY A 355 -13.94 -28.32 -30.30
C GLY A 355 -14.06 -27.00 -29.52
N GLU A 356 -12.92 -26.33 -29.33
CA GLU A 356 -12.85 -25.08 -28.59
C GLU A 356 -13.68 -23.95 -29.23
N ARG A 357 -14.48 -23.30 -28.42
CA ARG A 357 -15.37 -22.18 -28.76
C ARG A 357 -14.98 -20.96 -27.95
N TYR A 358 -14.87 -19.84 -28.64
CA TYR A 358 -14.51 -18.55 -28.04
C TYR A 358 -15.54 -17.48 -28.33
N ALA A 359 -15.79 -16.63 -27.35
CA ALA A 359 -16.56 -15.40 -27.47
C ALA A 359 -16.00 -14.34 -26.51
N THR A 360 -16.54 -13.13 -26.60
CA THR A 360 -16.21 -12.03 -25.69
C THR A 360 -17.51 -11.43 -25.17
N LEU A 361 -17.63 -11.31 -23.86
CA LEU A 361 -18.70 -10.53 -23.23
C LEU A 361 -18.24 -9.09 -23.08
N ASN A 362 -19.02 -8.14 -23.63
CA ASN A 362 -18.73 -6.72 -23.56
C ASN A 362 -19.78 -6.03 -22.67
N PHE A 363 -19.31 -5.30 -21.67
CA PHE A 363 -20.12 -4.30 -20.98
C PHE A 363 -19.86 -2.96 -21.67
N ASN A 364 -20.82 -2.50 -22.48
CA ASN A 364 -20.77 -1.20 -23.13
C ASN A 364 -21.41 -0.17 -22.20
N ASP A 365 -20.63 0.73 -21.66
CA ASP A 365 -21.02 1.72 -20.67
C ASP A 365 -20.35 3.08 -20.93
N SER A 366 -20.60 4.05 -20.05
CA SER A 366 -20.06 5.40 -20.14
C SER A 366 -18.68 5.56 -19.49
N ALA A 367 -17.99 4.46 -19.15
CA ALA A 367 -16.62 4.54 -18.64
C ALA A 367 -15.63 4.86 -19.78
N THR A 368 -14.48 5.46 -19.46
CA THR A 368 -13.41 5.64 -20.47
C THR A 368 -12.75 4.33 -20.87
N SER A 369 -12.82 3.30 -20.02
CA SER A 369 -12.34 1.94 -20.31
C SER A 369 -13.35 1.10 -21.11
N SER A 370 -14.46 1.69 -21.56
CA SER A 370 -15.54 0.94 -22.21
C SER A 370 -15.19 0.52 -23.66
N PRO A 371 -15.55 -0.70 -24.09
CA PRO A 371 -16.21 -1.74 -23.29
C PRO A 371 -15.25 -2.48 -22.35
N GLN A 372 -15.71 -2.85 -21.16
CA GLN A 372 -15.00 -3.84 -20.35
C GLN A 372 -15.31 -5.22 -20.92
N THR A 373 -14.26 -5.91 -21.33
CA THR A 373 -14.37 -7.19 -22.04
C THR A 373 -13.98 -8.36 -21.14
N VAL A 374 -14.75 -9.44 -21.21
CA VAL A 374 -14.42 -10.72 -20.58
C VAL A 374 -14.24 -11.78 -21.66
N ALA A 375 -13.09 -12.45 -21.69
CA ALA A 375 -12.86 -13.54 -22.63
C ALA A 375 -13.61 -14.80 -22.19
N LEU A 376 -14.38 -15.38 -23.09
CA LEU A 376 -15.14 -16.60 -22.86
C LEU A 376 -14.53 -17.72 -23.69
N SER A 377 -14.27 -18.86 -23.05
CA SER A 377 -13.85 -20.08 -23.75
C SER A 377 -14.65 -21.28 -23.25
N GLY A 378 -14.89 -22.25 -24.11
CA GLY A 378 -15.36 -23.56 -23.69
C GLY A 378 -15.20 -24.60 -24.77
N ASP A 379 -15.04 -25.87 -24.40
CA ASP A 379 -14.90 -26.96 -25.37
C ASP A 379 -16.25 -27.66 -25.61
N GLY A 380 -16.74 -27.56 -26.85
CA GLY A 380 -17.88 -28.33 -27.30
C GLY A 380 -17.47 -29.78 -27.54
N THR A 381 -17.93 -30.73 -26.73
CA THR A 381 -17.72 -32.15 -27.04
C THR A 381 -18.86 -32.66 -27.91
N ALA A 382 -18.67 -33.73 -28.69
CA ALA A 382 -19.76 -34.25 -29.53
C ALA A 382 -21.03 -34.49 -28.71
N ALA A 383 -22.17 -34.01 -29.22
CA ALA A 383 -23.52 -34.35 -28.75
C ALA A 383 -23.76 -35.84 -28.99
N SER A 384 -23.10 -36.70 -28.23
CA SER A 384 -23.20 -38.13 -28.45
C SER A 384 -24.33 -38.68 -27.62
N GLY A 385 -25.53 -38.36 -28.05
CA GLY A 385 -26.70 -39.16 -27.78
C GLY A 385 -27.21 -39.74 -29.08
N THR A 386 -26.71 -40.88 -29.51
CA THR A 386 -27.39 -41.68 -30.53
C THR A 386 -28.05 -42.86 -29.84
N VAL A 387 -29.20 -43.32 -30.32
CA VAL A 387 -29.66 -44.65 -29.93
C VAL A 387 -28.70 -45.64 -30.56
N THR A 388 -28.01 -46.40 -29.73
CA THR A 388 -27.03 -47.40 -30.19
C THR A 388 -27.44 -48.77 -29.73
N ALA A 389 -27.31 -49.75 -30.63
CA ALA A 389 -27.40 -51.15 -30.29
C ALA A 389 -25.97 -51.70 -30.25
N SER A 390 -25.59 -52.28 -29.11
CA SER A 390 -24.24 -52.82 -28.88
C SER A 390 -24.33 -54.26 -28.39
N PRO A 391 -23.43 -55.15 -28.84
CA PRO A 391 -22.41 -54.92 -29.89
C PRO A 391 -23.03 -54.82 -31.30
N SER A 392 -22.31 -54.26 -32.28
CA SER A 392 -22.77 -54.12 -33.68
C SER A 392 -22.90 -55.46 -34.43
N SER A 393 -22.36 -56.53 -33.86
CA SER A 393 -22.58 -57.90 -34.31
C SER A 393 -22.51 -58.86 -33.12
N LEU A 394 -23.36 -59.88 -33.12
CA LEU A 394 -23.23 -61.03 -32.21
C LEU A 394 -22.70 -62.21 -33.00
N THR A 395 -21.47 -62.62 -32.66
CA THR A 395 -20.86 -63.80 -33.23
C THR A 395 -20.98 -64.95 -32.25
N PHE A 396 -21.75 -65.96 -32.62
CA PHE A 396 -21.94 -67.16 -31.82
C PHE A 396 -20.81 -68.13 -32.09
N ALA A 397 -20.31 -68.75 -31.01
CA ALA A 397 -19.33 -69.80 -31.11
C ALA A 397 -19.84 -70.88 -32.07
N SER A 398 -18.89 -71.50 -32.76
CA SER A 398 -19.07 -72.74 -33.51
C SER A 398 -19.89 -73.74 -32.67
N THR A 399 -21.15 -73.92 -33.03
CA THR A 399 -22.13 -74.68 -32.26
C THR A 399 -22.50 -75.90 -33.09
N THR A 400 -22.52 -77.07 -32.46
CA THR A 400 -22.88 -78.32 -33.13
C THR A 400 -24.31 -78.25 -33.64
N VAL A 401 -24.54 -78.72 -34.88
CA VAL A 401 -25.88 -78.70 -35.48
C VAL A 401 -26.89 -79.36 -34.54
N GLY A 402 -28.00 -78.67 -34.26
CA GLY A 402 -29.07 -79.11 -33.35
C GLY A 402 -28.85 -78.81 -31.87
N SER A 403 -27.69 -78.26 -31.47
CA SER A 403 -27.45 -77.76 -30.11
C SER A 403 -27.61 -76.23 -30.05
N SER A 404 -28.01 -75.71 -28.90
CA SER A 404 -28.12 -74.27 -28.67
C SER A 404 -26.85 -73.72 -28.02
N SER A 405 -26.40 -72.56 -28.48
CA SER A 405 -25.34 -71.81 -27.81
C SER A 405 -25.83 -71.26 -26.46
N ALA A 406 -24.89 -70.79 -25.62
CA ALA A 406 -25.26 -69.85 -24.57
C ALA A 406 -25.85 -68.57 -25.20
N GLY A 407 -26.81 -67.94 -24.52
CA GLY A 407 -27.40 -66.68 -24.98
C GLY A 407 -26.38 -65.54 -24.96
N GLN A 408 -26.37 -64.73 -26.00
CA GLN A 408 -25.61 -63.49 -26.03
C GLN A 408 -26.55 -62.29 -26.05
N THR A 409 -26.20 -61.28 -25.26
CA THR A 409 -27.07 -60.13 -25.05
C THR A 409 -26.71 -58.99 -25.98
N ALA A 410 -27.69 -58.56 -26.78
CA ALA A 410 -27.69 -57.24 -27.40
C ALA A 410 -28.31 -56.21 -26.46
N THR A 411 -27.71 -55.03 -26.38
CA THR A 411 -28.21 -53.91 -25.56
C THR A 411 -28.54 -52.74 -26.45
N LEU A 412 -29.78 -52.26 -26.38
CA LEU A 412 -30.22 -51.00 -26.96
C LEU A 412 -30.10 -49.90 -25.89
N SER A 413 -29.31 -48.87 -26.14
CA SER A 413 -29.11 -47.74 -25.23
C SER A 413 -29.70 -46.47 -25.83
N ASN A 414 -30.61 -45.82 -25.10
CA ASN A 414 -31.13 -44.52 -25.50
C ASN A 414 -30.19 -43.40 -25.00
N GLY A 415 -29.25 -43.00 -25.85
CA GLY A 415 -28.35 -41.87 -25.58
C GLY A 415 -29.01 -40.50 -25.72
N LEU A 416 -30.25 -40.41 -26.22
CA LEU A 416 -30.94 -39.14 -26.46
C LEU A 416 -31.44 -38.49 -25.15
N SER A 417 -31.67 -37.18 -25.21
CA SER A 417 -32.23 -36.36 -24.12
C SER A 417 -33.77 -36.44 -24.00
N SER A 418 -34.43 -37.26 -24.82
CA SER A 418 -35.86 -37.58 -24.73
C SER A 418 -36.11 -39.10 -24.82
N SER A 419 -37.24 -39.58 -24.28
CA SER A 419 -37.60 -40.99 -24.37
C SER A 419 -38.00 -41.36 -25.80
N ILE A 420 -37.58 -42.54 -26.26
CA ILE A 420 -37.97 -43.09 -27.57
C ILE A 420 -39.08 -44.12 -27.42
N THR A 421 -39.90 -44.31 -28.45
CA THR A 421 -40.84 -45.44 -28.56
C THR A 421 -40.21 -46.56 -29.36
N ILE A 422 -40.26 -47.80 -28.86
CA ILE A 422 -39.77 -49.00 -29.55
C ILE A 422 -40.98 -49.66 -30.22
N SER A 423 -40.93 -49.77 -31.53
CA SER A 423 -41.99 -50.34 -32.37
C SER A 423 -41.79 -51.83 -32.66
N SER A 424 -40.54 -52.30 -32.71
CA SER A 424 -40.24 -53.71 -32.94
C SER A 424 -38.84 -54.10 -32.47
N VAL A 425 -38.71 -55.35 -31.98
CA VAL A 425 -37.44 -56.05 -31.81
C VAL A 425 -37.58 -57.38 -32.53
N ALA A 426 -36.90 -57.56 -33.66
CA ALA A 426 -37.12 -58.70 -34.53
C ALA A 426 -35.82 -59.21 -35.17
N ILE A 427 -35.76 -60.52 -35.41
CA ILE A 427 -34.70 -61.16 -36.20
C ILE A 427 -35.21 -61.37 -37.62
N SER A 428 -34.40 -60.98 -38.60
CA SER A 428 -34.69 -61.12 -40.02
C SER A 428 -33.45 -61.58 -40.81
N GLY A 429 -33.62 -61.88 -42.09
CA GLY A 429 -32.52 -62.29 -42.99
C GLY A 429 -32.45 -63.80 -43.27
N THR A 430 -31.44 -64.19 -44.04
CA THR A 430 -31.35 -65.49 -44.75
C THR A 430 -31.46 -66.73 -43.86
N ASN A 431 -30.91 -66.70 -42.65
CA ASN A 431 -30.95 -67.83 -41.71
C ASN A 431 -31.64 -67.46 -40.39
N ALA A 432 -32.64 -66.56 -40.41
CA ALA A 432 -33.31 -66.07 -39.20
C ALA A 432 -33.84 -67.21 -38.30
N GLY A 433 -34.27 -68.34 -38.89
CA GLY A 433 -34.75 -69.51 -38.13
C GLY A 433 -33.69 -70.22 -37.26
N ASP A 434 -32.39 -69.96 -37.49
CA ASP A 434 -31.30 -70.50 -36.65
C ASP A 434 -30.99 -69.61 -35.43
N PHE A 435 -31.62 -68.44 -35.31
CA PHE A 435 -31.42 -67.50 -34.22
C PHE A 435 -32.76 -67.16 -33.56
N ASN A 436 -32.82 -67.21 -32.23
CA ASN A 436 -34.05 -66.93 -31.49
C ASN A 436 -33.82 -65.91 -30.37
N ILE A 437 -34.79 -65.02 -30.15
CA ILE A 437 -34.81 -64.13 -28.98
C ILE A 437 -35.30 -64.98 -27.79
N ALA A 438 -34.37 -65.38 -26.91
CA ALA A 438 -34.68 -66.21 -25.75
C ALA A 438 -35.35 -65.41 -24.63
N SER A 439 -34.99 -64.13 -24.48
CA SER A 439 -35.63 -63.18 -23.56
C SER A 439 -35.32 -61.73 -23.96
N GLN A 440 -36.17 -60.79 -23.55
CA GLN A 440 -35.89 -59.36 -23.73
C GLN A 440 -36.48 -58.52 -22.58
N THR A 441 -35.84 -57.38 -22.31
CA THR A 441 -36.32 -56.36 -21.36
C THR A 441 -36.82 -55.10 -22.06
N CYS A 442 -36.67 -55.01 -23.39
CA CYS A 442 -37.19 -53.90 -24.18
C CYS A 442 -38.73 -53.92 -24.22
N GLY A 443 -39.34 -52.90 -23.61
CA GLY A 443 -40.78 -52.61 -23.70
C GLY A 443 -41.12 -51.69 -24.89
N THR A 444 -42.27 -51.02 -24.85
CA THR A 444 -42.73 -50.13 -25.94
C THR A 444 -42.10 -48.73 -25.92
N SER A 445 -41.32 -48.40 -24.89
CA SER A 445 -40.60 -47.13 -24.76
C SER A 445 -39.33 -47.30 -23.95
N LEU A 446 -38.30 -46.50 -24.25
CA LEU A 446 -37.04 -46.47 -23.50
C LEU A 446 -36.73 -45.05 -23.05
N ALA A 447 -36.65 -44.84 -21.73
CA ALA A 447 -36.41 -43.54 -21.12
C ALA A 447 -35.02 -42.99 -21.46
N THR A 448 -34.82 -41.69 -21.23
CA THR A 448 -33.54 -41.01 -21.44
C THR A 448 -32.43 -41.66 -20.63
N SER A 449 -31.27 -41.90 -21.25
CA SER A 449 -30.10 -42.53 -20.62
C SER A 449 -30.35 -43.94 -20.07
N ALA A 450 -31.49 -44.56 -20.40
CA ALA A 450 -31.80 -45.94 -20.03
C ALA A 450 -31.34 -46.91 -21.13
N ASN A 451 -31.17 -48.17 -20.76
CA ASN A 451 -30.92 -49.26 -21.68
C ASN A 451 -31.96 -50.37 -21.52
N CYS A 452 -32.12 -51.16 -22.57
CA CYS A 452 -32.85 -52.41 -22.54
C CYS A 452 -32.09 -53.46 -23.35
N THR A 453 -32.44 -54.72 -23.17
CA THR A 453 -31.65 -55.85 -23.68
C THR A 453 -32.51 -56.87 -24.42
N ALA A 454 -31.91 -57.57 -25.38
CA ALA A 454 -32.44 -58.77 -26.01
C ALA A 454 -31.36 -59.87 -25.99
N SER A 455 -31.66 -61.00 -25.36
CA SER A 455 -30.79 -62.17 -25.30
C SER A 455 -31.10 -63.09 -26.47
N ILE A 456 -30.10 -63.32 -27.32
CA ILE A 456 -30.21 -64.10 -28.55
C ILE A 456 -29.47 -65.42 -28.39
N VAL A 457 -30.10 -66.52 -28.80
CA VAL A 457 -29.51 -67.87 -28.80
C VAL A 457 -29.38 -68.35 -30.25
N PHE A 458 -28.25 -68.98 -30.57
CA PHE A 458 -28.00 -69.58 -31.88
C PHE A 458 -28.14 -71.11 -31.80
N THR A 459 -29.02 -71.66 -32.62
CA THR A 459 -29.29 -73.10 -32.74
C THR A 459 -29.18 -73.49 -34.21
N PRO A 460 -27.96 -73.76 -34.73
CA PRO A 460 -27.77 -74.04 -36.14
C PRO A 460 -28.51 -75.31 -36.54
N THR A 461 -29.40 -75.22 -37.53
CA THR A 461 -30.06 -76.39 -38.13
C THR A 461 -29.18 -77.12 -39.15
N SER A 462 -28.02 -76.55 -39.49
CA SER A 462 -27.20 -76.99 -40.62
C SER A 462 -25.75 -76.48 -40.51
N THR A 463 -24.76 -77.24 -40.99
CA THR A 463 -23.32 -76.90 -40.85
C THR A 463 -22.91 -75.71 -41.75
N GLY A 464 -21.80 -75.06 -41.44
CA GLY A 464 -21.33 -73.85 -42.15
C GLY A 464 -21.84 -72.55 -41.53
N THR A 465 -21.41 -71.42 -42.09
CA THR A 465 -21.71 -70.08 -41.56
C THR A 465 -23.19 -69.72 -41.79
N ARG A 466 -23.85 -69.32 -40.71
CA ARG A 466 -25.24 -68.86 -40.65
C ARG A 466 -25.26 -67.40 -40.29
N THR A 467 -25.98 -66.61 -41.07
CA THR A 467 -26.11 -65.17 -40.85
C THR A 467 -27.57 -64.74 -40.81
N ALA A 468 -27.86 -63.79 -39.92
CA ALA A 468 -29.14 -63.11 -39.78
C ALA A 468 -28.88 -61.68 -39.24
N MET A 469 -29.95 -60.91 -39.00
CA MET A 469 -29.86 -59.55 -38.48
C MET A 469 -30.92 -59.35 -37.40
N LEU A 470 -30.50 -58.90 -36.21
CA LEU A 470 -31.38 -58.40 -35.17
C LEU A 470 -31.59 -56.90 -35.38
N SER A 471 -32.83 -56.46 -35.46
CA SER A 471 -33.20 -55.06 -35.68
C SER A 471 -34.05 -54.53 -34.53
N PHE A 472 -33.59 -53.44 -33.90
CA PHE A 472 -34.41 -52.61 -33.02
C PHE A 472 -34.99 -51.47 -33.85
N THR A 473 -36.31 -51.43 -33.99
CA THR A 473 -37.02 -50.35 -34.70
C THR A 473 -37.71 -49.46 -33.67
N ASP A 474 -37.47 -48.17 -33.74
CA ASP A 474 -37.80 -47.17 -32.73
C ASP A 474 -37.99 -45.78 -33.38
N SER A 475 -38.32 -44.77 -32.58
CA SER A 475 -38.62 -43.42 -33.08
C SER A 475 -37.40 -42.51 -33.29
N ALA A 476 -36.17 -42.96 -33.04
CA ALA A 476 -34.97 -42.17 -33.28
C ALA A 476 -34.67 -42.02 -34.77
N THR A 477 -33.99 -40.92 -35.13
CA THR A 477 -33.67 -40.58 -36.52
C THR A 477 -32.73 -41.56 -37.21
N ASN A 478 -32.00 -42.36 -36.44
CA ASN A 478 -31.09 -43.40 -36.91
C ASN A 478 -31.67 -44.83 -36.77
N SER A 479 -32.99 -44.97 -36.67
CA SER A 479 -33.68 -46.27 -36.59
C SER A 479 -33.91 -46.89 -37.98
N PRO A 480 -33.81 -48.23 -38.14
CA PRO A 480 -33.53 -49.24 -37.12
C PRO A 480 -32.04 -49.37 -36.78
N GLN A 481 -31.72 -49.67 -35.52
CA GLN A 481 -30.37 -50.11 -35.15
C GLN A 481 -30.25 -51.62 -35.35
N ASN A 482 -29.34 -52.00 -36.24
CA ASN A 482 -29.16 -53.38 -36.67
C ASN A 482 -27.90 -53.97 -36.05
N ILE A 483 -28.01 -55.22 -35.61
CA ILE A 483 -26.91 -56.05 -35.13
C ILE A 483 -26.83 -57.27 -36.04
N SER A 484 -25.68 -57.44 -36.71
CA SER A 484 -25.45 -58.62 -37.53
C SER A 484 -25.25 -59.85 -36.65
N LEU A 485 -26.02 -60.91 -36.89
CA LEU A 485 -25.89 -62.18 -36.20
C LEU A 485 -25.11 -63.13 -37.11
N THR A 486 -24.02 -63.70 -36.61
CA THR A 486 -23.25 -64.71 -37.34
C THR A 486 -22.93 -65.86 -36.40
N GLY A 487 -23.17 -67.09 -36.82
CA GLY A 487 -22.74 -68.29 -36.11
C GLY A 487 -22.27 -69.32 -37.12
N THR A 488 -21.50 -70.33 -36.70
CA THR A 488 -21.13 -71.42 -37.60
C THR A 488 -21.67 -72.72 -37.02
N GLY A 489 -22.46 -73.45 -37.80
CA GLY A 489 -22.78 -74.84 -37.49
C GLY A 489 -21.54 -75.69 -37.73
N THR A 490 -20.94 -76.26 -36.69
CA THR A 490 -19.66 -76.98 -36.81
C THR A 490 -19.74 -78.42 -36.37
N THR A 491 -18.70 -79.17 -36.76
CA THR A 491 -18.22 -80.36 -36.07
C THR A 491 -16.89 -79.96 -35.35
N THR A 492 -16.53 -80.58 -34.22
CA THR A 492 -15.55 -80.12 -33.19
C THR A 492 -14.13 -79.64 -33.65
N ALA A 493 -13.52 -78.61 -33.01
CA ALA A 493 -12.23 -77.92 -33.39
C ALA A 493 -11.24 -77.54 -32.23
N LEU A 494 -9.97 -77.18 -32.55
CA LEU A 494 -8.84 -76.80 -31.65
C LEU A 494 -8.91 -75.35 -31.09
N THR A 495 -8.51 -75.10 -29.83
CA THR A 495 -8.63 -73.78 -29.14
C THR A 495 -7.36 -73.35 -28.38
N ILE A 496 -7.16 -72.04 -28.17
CA ILE A 496 -6.01 -71.37 -27.49
C ILE A 496 -6.48 -70.49 -26.31
N SER A 497 -5.72 -70.37 -25.21
CA SER A 497 -6.02 -69.54 -24.02
C SER A 497 -4.74 -68.98 -23.35
N PRO A 498 -4.73 -67.76 -22.78
CA PRO A 498 -5.82 -66.77 -22.76
C PRO A 498 -6.00 -66.03 -24.12
N THR A 499 -7.20 -65.53 -24.38
CA THR A 499 -7.50 -64.71 -25.57
C THR A 499 -7.37 -63.22 -25.27
N ASN A 500 -6.75 -62.49 -26.20
CA ASN A 500 -6.52 -61.05 -26.16
C ASN A 500 -5.88 -60.48 -24.86
N PRO A 501 -4.81 -61.09 -24.30
CA PRO A 501 -4.23 -60.61 -23.06
C PRO A 501 -3.41 -59.31 -23.23
N THR A 502 -3.23 -58.59 -22.13
CA THR A 502 -2.33 -57.41 -22.04
C THR A 502 -1.14 -57.74 -21.14
N VAL A 503 0.07 -57.43 -21.59
CA VAL A 503 1.33 -57.71 -20.87
C VAL A 503 2.19 -56.45 -20.88
N THR A 504 2.86 -56.10 -19.79
CA THR A 504 3.79 -54.96 -19.80
C THR A 504 5.10 -55.31 -20.51
N VAL A 505 5.84 -54.32 -21.01
CA VAL A 505 7.17 -54.54 -21.60
C VAL A 505 8.06 -55.41 -20.70
N ASN A 506 8.74 -56.40 -21.27
CA ASN A 506 9.53 -57.44 -20.59
C ASN A 506 8.75 -58.38 -19.64
N GLY A 507 7.42 -58.31 -19.56
CA GLY A 507 6.58 -59.23 -18.79
C GLY A 507 6.47 -60.62 -19.43
N THR A 508 6.09 -61.64 -18.66
CA THR A 508 5.88 -63.01 -19.18
C THR A 508 4.42 -63.46 -19.02
N LEU A 509 3.94 -64.31 -19.92
CA LEU A 509 2.59 -64.87 -19.90
C LEU A 509 2.56 -66.29 -20.49
N GLN A 510 1.84 -67.20 -19.83
CA GLN A 510 1.72 -68.60 -20.24
C GLN A 510 0.47 -68.82 -21.13
N PHE A 511 0.64 -69.43 -22.30
CA PHE A 511 -0.44 -69.87 -23.18
C PHE A 511 -0.64 -71.39 -23.16
N THR A 512 -1.88 -71.84 -23.36
CA THR A 512 -2.27 -73.27 -23.44
C THR A 512 -3.25 -73.52 -24.59
N ALA A 513 -3.25 -74.74 -25.15
CA ALA A 513 -4.13 -75.16 -26.24
C ALA A 513 -4.93 -76.43 -25.87
N SER A 514 -6.09 -76.67 -26.51
CA SER A 514 -6.97 -77.81 -26.19
C SER A 514 -6.49 -79.18 -26.68
N ALA A 515 -5.39 -79.23 -27.43
CA ALA A 515 -4.64 -80.43 -27.75
C ALA A 515 -3.13 -80.09 -27.83
N GLY A 516 -2.26 -81.10 -27.94
CA GLY A 516 -0.82 -80.88 -28.11
C GLY A 516 -0.52 -79.98 -29.30
N ALA A 517 0.26 -78.90 -29.09
CA ALA A 517 0.50 -77.87 -30.09
C ALA A 517 1.92 -77.28 -29.99
N THR A 518 2.43 -76.80 -31.12
CA THR A 518 3.65 -75.99 -31.22
C THR A 518 3.32 -74.50 -31.31
N TRP A 519 4.20 -73.64 -30.78
CA TRP A 519 3.92 -72.21 -30.54
C TRP A 519 4.85 -71.26 -31.29
N THR A 520 4.30 -70.14 -31.79
CA THR A 520 5.04 -69.05 -32.45
C THR A 520 4.49 -67.68 -32.04
N ALA A 521 5.33 -66.63 -32.10
CA ALA A 521 4.95 -65.25 -31.80
C ALA A 521 5.57 -64.26 -32.80
N THR A 522 4.87 -63.17 -33.14
CA THR A 522 5.34 -62.17 -34.13
C THR A 522 6.29 -61.12 -33.55
N CYS A 523 6.27 -60.90 -32.24
CA CYS A 523 7.24 -60.10 -31.49
C CYS A 523 7.43 -60.70 -30.09
N GLY A 524 8.48 -60.29 -29.37
CA GLY A 524 8.90 -60.96 -28.14
C GLY A 524 9.51 -62.35 -28.41
N THR A 525 9.46 -63.23 -27.41
CA THR A 525 9.90 -64.63 -27.53
C THR A 525 8.86 -65.58 -26.95
N ILE A 526 8.66 -66.76 -27.55
CA ILE A 526 7.78 -67.81 -27.01
C ILE A 526 8.44 -69.18 -27.08
N GLY A 527 8.33 -69.96 -26.00
CA GLY A 527 8.82 -71.34 -25.99
C GLY A 527 7.98 -72.24 -26.88
N SER A 528 8.55 -72.74 -27.98
CA SER A 528 7.82 -73.47 -29.03
C SER A 528 7.13 -74.76 -28.57
N GLY A 529 7.62 -75.40 -27.49
CA GLY A 529 7.01 -76.57 -26.87
C GLY A 529 6.32 -76.32 -25.53
N THR A 530 6.40 -75.10 -25.00
CA THR A 530 5.90 -74.76 -23.66
C THR A 530 4.80 -73.72 -23.65
N GLY A 531 4.71 -72.84 -24.65
CA GLY A 531 3.73 -71.75 -24.70
C GLY A 531 4.04 -70.57 -23.77
N LEU A 532 5.22 -70.53 -23.13
CA LEU A 532 5.62 -69.41 -22.28
C LEU A 532 6.12 -68.24 -23.14
N TYR A 533 5.39 -67.13 -23.14
CA TYR A 533 5.66 -65.91 -23.88
C TYR A 533 6.37 -64.86 -23.01
N THR A 534 7.37 -64.17 -23.55
CA THR A 534 8.03 -63.01 -22.95
C THR A 534 7.88 -61.82 -23.88
N ALA A 535 7.27 -60.75 -23.38
CA ALA A 535 7.00 -59.53 -24.13
C ALA A 535 8.29 -58.76 -24.48
N PRO A 536 8.33 -58.06 -25.62
CA PRO A 536 9.44 -57.20 -26.03
C PRO A 536 9.61 -55.98 -25.10
N ALA A 537 10.77 -55.30 -25.23
CA ALA A 537 11.10 -54.11 -24.44
C ALA A 537 10.38 -52.82 -24.91
N THR A 538 9.65 -52.91 -26.02
CA THR A 538 8.90 -51.82 -26.66
C THR A 538 7.41 -52.11 -26.64
N ALA A 539 6.58 -51.07 -26.48
CA ALA A 539 5.13 -51.21 -26.54
C ALA A 539 4.69 -51.45 -27.99
N GLU A 540 4.03 -52.57 -28.24
CA GLU A 540 3.57 -52.99 -29.57
C GLU A 540 2.45 -54.05 -29.47
N SER A 541 1.87 -54.44 -30.60
CA SER A 541 0.89 -55.52 -30.66
C SER A 541 1.53 -56.78 -31.24
N CYS A 542 1.53 -57.87 -30.47
CA CYS A 542 2.10 -59.16 -30.88
C CYS A 542 0.98 -60.16 -31.15
N GLN A 543 1.20 -61.11 -32.05
CA GLN A 543 0.30 -62.24 -32.26
C GLN A 543 0.98 -63.52 -31.81
N VAL A 544 0.27 -64.35 -31.03
CA VAL A 544 0.70 -65.68 -30.59
C VAL A 544 -0.17 -66.73 -31.27
N THR A 545 0.46 -67.76 -31.85
CA THR A 545 -0.21 -68.81 -32.62
C THR A 545 0.20 -70.19 -32.12
N ALA A 546 -0.81 -71.05 -31.87
CA ALA A 546 -0.68 -72.48 -31.57
C ALA A 546 -1.07 -73.31 -32.81
N THR A 547 -0.25 -74.32 -33.14
CA THR A 547 -0.50 -75.26 -34.24
C THR A 547 -0.52 -76.69 -33.69
N ALA A 548 -1.62 -77.42 -33.87
CA ALA A 548 -1.74 -78.80 -33.39
C ALA A 548 -0.66 -79.71 -33.99
N THR A 549 -0.10 -80.59 -33.16
CA THR A 549 0.95 -81.55 -33.56
C THR A 549 0.43 -82.66 -34.48
N SER A 550 -0.89 -82.84 -34.60
CA SER A 550 -1.53 -83.73 -35.58
C SER A 550 -2.73 -83.02 -36.23
N GLY A 551 -2.88 -83.21 -37.55
CA GLY A 551 -4.01 -82.66 -38.31
C GLY A 551 -3.91 -81.18 -38.72
N GLY A 552 -2.85 -80.47 -38.34
CA GLY A 552 -2.51 -79.14 -38.87
C GLY A 552 -3.45 -77.98 -38.50
N ALA A 553 -4.38 -78.19 -37.57
CA ALA A 553 -5.29 -77.14 -37.10
C ALA A 553 -4.52 -76.06 -36.32
N THR A 554 -4.87 -74.79 -36.51
CA THR A 554 -4.22 -73.63 -35.87
C THR A 554 -5.20 -72.78 -35.07
N ALA A 555 -4.74 -72.13 -33.99
CA ALA A 555 -5.48 -71.14 -33.23
C ALA A 555 -4.55 -69.98 -32.80
N SER A 556 -4.99 -68.72 -32.94
CA SER A 556 -4.18 -67.52 -32.67
C SER A 556 -4.87 -66.50 -31.77
N THR A 557 -4.10 -65.66 -31.08
CA THR A 557 -4.56 -64.58 -30.19
C THR A 557 -3.65 -63.36 -30.25
N THR A 558 -4.19 -62.16 -30.00
CA THR A 558 -3.42 -60.90 -30.02
C THR A 558 -2.99 -60.50 -28.62
N VAL A 559 -1.71 -60.28 -28.37
CA VAL A 559 -1.15 -59.76 -27.12
C VAL A 559 -0.89 -58.27 -27.27
N THR A 560 -1.49 -57.46 -26.40
CA THR A 560 -1.21 -56.01 -26.34
C THR A 560 -0.07 -55.75 -25.36
N VAL A 561 1.08 -55.29 -25.85
CA VAL A 561 2.24 -54.97 -24.99
C VAL A 561 2.19 -53.49 -24.62
N THR A 562 1.99 -53.19 -23.34
CA THR A 562 1.89 -51.81 -22.86
C THR A 562 3.20 -51.34 -22.21
N ALA A 563 3.55 -50.07 -22.44
CA ALA A 563 4.65 -49.44 -21.72
C ALA A 563 4.32 -49.40 -20.22
N ASN A 564 5.32 -49.65 -19.37
CA ASN A 564 5.16 -49.46 -17.94
C ASN A 564 5.18 -47.95 -17.67
N SER A 565 4.03 -47.28 -17.70
CA SER A 565 3.94 -45.85 -17.44
C SER A 565 2.91 -45.58 -16.37
N GLY A 566 3.34 -45.65 -15.11
CA GLY A 566 2.64 -44.88 -14.08
C GLY A 566 2.51 -43.42 -14.56
N THR A 567 1.40 -42.76 -14.22
CA THR A 567 1.20 -41.34 -14.53
C THR A 567 2.39 -40.53 -14.00
N LEU A 568 3.06 -39.78 -14.86
CA LEU A 568 4.12 -38.86 -14.43
C LEU A 568 3.48 -37.75 -13.60
N THR A 569 3.99 -37.51 -12.40
CA THR A 569 3.55 -36.41 -11.54
C THR A 569 4.75 -35.58 -11.11
N ILE A 570 4.56 -34.27 -11.02
CA ILE A 570 5.54 -33.30 -10.53
C ILE A 570 5.02 -32.73 -9.21
N THR A 571 5.89 -32.68 -8.20
CA THR A 571 5.62 -32.13 -6.88
C THR A 571 6.64 -31.04 -6.55
N PRO A 572 6.20 -29.84 -6.13
CA PRO A 572 4.80 -29.40 -6.07
C PRO A 572 4.19 -29.19 -7.47
N SER A 573 2.86 -29.30 -7.59
CA SER A 573 2.13 -29.02 -8.85
C SER A 573 1.95 -27.52 -9.12
N SER A 574 1.96 -26.70 -8.06
CA SER A 574 2.00 -25.24 -8.13
C SER A 574 2.76 -24.68 -6.94
N VAL A 575 3.52 -23.61 -7.15
CA VAL A 575 4.23 -22.88 -6.09
C VAL A 575 4.17 -21.36 -6.34
N ALA A 576 4.15 -20.57 -5.27
CA ALA A 576 4.43 -19.15 -5.32
C ALA A 576 5.87 -18.92 -4.86
N VAL A 577 6.62 -18.09 -5.59
CA VAL A 577 8.03 -17.81 -5.30
C VAL A 577 8.32 -16.35 -5.64
N HIS A 578 9.15 -15.68 -4.85
CA HIS A 578 9.59 -14.34 -5.22
C HIS A 578 10.62 -14.37 -6.34
N ALA A 579 10.78 -13.25 -7.04
CA ALA A 579 11.78 -13.11 -8.09
C ALA A 579 13.16 -13.53 -7.57
N ILE A 580 13.95 -14.15 -8.45
CA ILE A 580 15.26 -14.80 -8.17
C ILE A 580 15.28 -15.88 -7.06
N GLY A 581 14.13 -16.17 -6.43
CA GLY A 581 13.98 -17.25 -5.46
C GLY A 581 14.14 -18.63 -6.09
N GLN A 582 14.48 -19.62 -5.27
CA GLN A 582 14.66 -21.00 -5.72
C GLN A 582 13.61 -21.94 -5.13
N THR A 583 13.20 -22.94 -5.89
CA THR A 583 12.27 -23.99 -5.44
C THR A 583 12.63 -25.32 -6.08
N GLN A 584 12.63 -26.38 -5.27
CA GLN A 584 12.90 -27.72 -5.73
C GLN A 584 11.61 -28.38 -6.25
N PHE A 585 11.63 -28.80 -7.52
CA PHE A 585 10.62 -29.68 -8.09
C PHE A 585 11.14 -31.11 -8.14
N THR A 586 10.26 -32.07 -7.88
CA THR A 586 10.56 -33.50 -7.93
C THR A 586 9.54 -34.20 -8.82
N ALA A 587 9.94 -35.30 -9.44
CA ALA A 587 9.05 -36.13 -10.23
C ALA A 587 9.05 -37.56 -9.67
N ASN A 588 7.92 -38.26 -9.81
CA ASN A 588 7.82 -39.67 -9.38
C ASN A 588 8.59 -40.66 -10.27
N GLN A 589 9.18 -40.17 -11.37
CA GLN A 589 9.98 -40.92 -12.34
C GLN A 589 11.16 -40.05 -12.80
N SER A 590 12.17 -40.67 -13.43
CA SER A 590 13.27 -39.93 -14.06
C SER A 590 12.77 -39.09 -15.23
N VAL A 591 13.10 -37.80 -15.24
CA VAL A 591 12.64 -36.84 -16.26
C VAL A 591 13.76 -35.96 -16.78
N THR A 592 13.57 -35.45 -17.99
CA THR A 592 14.25 -34.24 -18.47
C THR A 592 13.39 -33.02 -18.15
N TRP A 593 13.98 -32.02 -17.50
CA TRP A 593 13.31 -30.80 -17.07
C TRP A 593 13.41 -29.69 -18.12
N SER A 594 12.36 -28.87 -18.21
CA SER A 594 12.32 -27.62 -18.99
C SER A 594 11.39 -26.61 -18.33
N THR A 595 11.57 -25.32 -18.63
CA THR A 595 10.75 -24.22 -18.10
C THR A 595 10.50 -23.16 -19.17
N THR A 596 9.37 -22.45 -19.10
CA THR A 596 9.03 -21.34 -20.01
C THR A 596 9.73 -20.02 -19.66
N CYS A 597 10.06 -19.82 -18.38
CA CYS A 597 10.81 -18.67 -17.87
C CYS A 597 11.72 -19.09 -16.71
N GLY A 598 12.65 -18.21 -16.31
CA GLY A 598 13.68 -18.54 -15.33
C GLY A 598 14.62 -19.64 -15.82
N SER A 599 15.13 -20.45 -14.89
CA SER A 599 15.96 -21.61 -15.22
C SER A 599 15.63 -22.80 -14.33
N ILE A 600 15.84 -24.02 -14.82
CA ILE A 600 15.68 -25.24 -14.04
C ILE A 600 16.88 -26.18 -14.26
N SER A 601 17.46 -26.67 -13.18
CA SER A 601 18.58 -27.60 -13.24
C SER A 601 18.13 -29.01 -13.67
N SER A 602 19.10 -29.87 -14.02
CA SER A 602 18.84 -31.30 -14.25
C SER A 602 18.32 -32.03 -13.00
N SER A 603 18.56 -31.49 -11.80
CA SER A 603 18.01 -32.02 -10.55
C SER A 603 16.60 -31.50 -10.24
N GLY A 604 16.02 -30.62 -11.07
CA GLY A 604 14.71 -30.02 -10.85
C GLY A 604 14.71 -28.78 -9.95
N LEU A 605 15.88 -28.19 -9.66
CA LEU A 605 15.98 -26.94 -8.91
C LEU A 605 15.63 -25.77 -9.84
N PHE A 606 14.46 -25.19 -9.66
CA PHE A 606 13.99 -24.02 -10.38
C PHE A 606 14.52 -22.74 -9.72
N THR A 607 15.00 -21.80 -10.53
CA THR A 607 15.35 -20.43 -10.13
C THR A 607 14.47 -19.46 -10.89
N ALA A 608 13.69 -18.68 -10.15
CA ALA A 608 12.74 -17.74 -10.69
C ALA A 608 13.41 -16.62 -11.50
N PRO A 609 12.76 -16.10 -12.54
CA PRO A 609 13.17 -14.88 -13.25
C PRO A 609 13.13 -13.65 -12.32
N ALA A 610 13.67 -12.52 -12.80
CA ALA A 610 13.66 -11.25 -12.08
C ALA A 610 12.30 -10.52 -12.14
N ALA A 611 11.49 -10.83 -13.16
CA ALA A 611 10.19 -10.21 -13.38
C ALA A 611 9.07 -11.07 -12.79
N ALA A 612 7.96 -10.43 -12.42
CA ALA A 612 6.75 -11.13 -12.04
C ALA A 612 6.09 -11.75 -13.29
N GLU A 613 5.93 -13.07 -13.29
CA GLU A 613 5.33 -13.84 -14.38
C GLU A 613 4.95 -15.25 -13.91
N THR A 614 4.23 -16.01 -14.74
CA THR A 614 3.89 -17.42 -14.45
C THR A 614 4.75 -18.34 -15.31
N CYS A 615 5.62 -19.14 -14.67
CA CYS A 615 6.46 -20.13 -15.33
C CYS A 615 5.81 -21.51 -15.33
N THR A 616 5.83 -22.19 -16.48
CA THR A 616 5.44 -23.61 -16.59
C THR A 616 6.68 -24.48 -16.51
N ILE A 617 6.74 -25.34 -15.50
CA ILE A 617 7.78 -26.36 -15.32
C ILE A 617 7.31 -27.65 -15.96
N LYS A 618 8.01 -28.15 -16.96
CA LYS A 618 7.66 -29.39 -17.68
C LYS A 618 8.70 -30.48 -17.45
N GLY A 619 8.22 -31.64 -17.02
CA GLY A 619 8.99 -32.88 -16.93
C GLY A 619 8.56 -33.84 -18.04
N VAL A 620 9.54 -34.41 -18.75
CA VAL A 620 9.32 -35.45 -19.78
C VAL A 620 10.04 -36.71 -19.33
N SER A 621 9.35 -37.85 -19.24
CA SER A 621 9.99 -39.10 -18.81
C SER A 621 11.14 -39.50 -19.73
N THR A 622 12.27 -39.90 -19.14
CA THR A 622 13.45 -40.36 -19.89
C THR A 622 13.25 -41.75 -20.51
N THR A 623 12.23 -42.50 -20.10
CA THR A 623 11.93 -43.85 -20.62
C THR A 623 10.74 -43.88 -21.57
N ASN A 624 9.87 -42.86 -21.53
CA ASN A 624 8.76 -42.69 -22.47
C ASN A 624 8.50 -41.21 -22.73
N SER A 625 8.89 -40.71 -23.90
CA SER A 625 8.76 -39.29 -24.29
C SER A 625 7.31 -38.81 -24.44
N SER A 626 6.34 -39.72 -24.57
CA SER A 626 4.90 -39.36 -24.58
C SER A 626 4.34 -39.13 -23.18
N ASN A 627 5.05 -39.54 -22.12
CA ASN A 627 4.64 -39.36 -20.72
C ASN A 627 5.24 -38.05 -20.18
N THR A 628 4.41 -37.02 -20.10
CA THR A 628 4.83 -35.67 -19.66
C THR A 628 3.92 -35.16 -18.54
N ALA A 629 4.47 -34.31 -17.68
CA ALA A 629 3.71 -33.59 -16.66
C ALA A 629 4.17 -32.13 -16.61
N THR A 630 3.28 -31.27 -16.10
CA THR A 630 3.57 -29.85 -15.91
C THR A 630 3.22 -29.40 -14.50
N ALA A 631 4.00 -28.47 -13.97
CA ALA A 631 3.74 -27.72 -12.75
C ALA A 631 3.86 -26.22 -13.02
N THR A 632 3.32 -25.40 -12.12
CA THR A 632 3.30 -23.93 -12.26
C THR A 632 4.12 -23.26 -11.16
N ALA A 633 4.92 -22.26 -11.52
CA ALA A 633 5.57 -21.36 -10.57
C ALA A 633 5.05 -19.93 -10.82
N ASN A 634 4.32 -19.38 -9.86
CA ASN A 634 3.85 -17.99 -9.90
C ASN A 634 4.91 -17.10 -9.25
N VAL A 635 5.55 -16.26 -10.06
CA VAL A 635 6.66 -15.41 -9.64
C VAL A 635 6.11 -14.03 -9.28
N THR A 636 6.41 -13.56 -8.08
CA THR A 636 6.03 -12.22 -7.61
C THR A 636 7.25 -11.38 -7.25
N VAL A 637 7.13 -10.06 -7.30
CA VAL A 637 8.15 -9.14 -6.81
C VAL A 637 7.65 -8.55 -5.49
N VAL A 638 8.51 -8.51 -4.48
CA VAL A 638 8.19 -7.97 -3.16
C VAL A 638 9.26 -6.95 -2.73
N ASN A 639 8.84 -5.75 -2.37
CA ASN A 639 9.73 -4.68 -1.92
C ASN A 639 9.33 -4.20 -0.52
N TYR A 640 10.24 -3.49 0.14
CA TYR A 640 10.03 -2.83 1.42
C TYR A 640 10.62 -1.42 1.32
N THR A 641 9.82 -0.48 0.81
CA THR A 641 10.31 0.81 0.27
C THR A 641 10.17 1.99 1.22
N THR A 642 9.52 1.80 2.36
CA THR A 642 9.31 2.84 3.38
C THR A 642 9.30 2.19 4.76
N ARG A 643 9.39 3.01 5.81
CA ARG A 643 9.27 2.52 7.20
C ARG A 643 7.97 1.75 7.34
N LYS A 644 8.01 0.58 7.98
CA LYS A 644 6.84 -0.28 8.21
C LYS A 644 6.08 -0.72 6.93
N ASN A 645 6.71 -0.67 5.76
CA ASN A 645 6.22 -1.22 4.49
C ASN A 645 4.89 -0.64 3.97
N GLY A 646 4.54 0.57 4.36
CA GLY A 646 3.33 1.23 3.86
C GLY A 646 3.26 2.68 4.29
N THR A 647 2.43 3.46 3.60
CA THR A 647 2.15 4.84 3.98
C THR A 647 1.14 4.93 5.13
N ASP A 648 0.46 3.84 5.47
CA ASP A 648 -0.60 3.79 6.50
C ASP A 648 -0.08 3.48 7.91
N GLY A 649 1.23 3.22 8.06
CA GLY A 649 1.88 2.89 9.33
C GLY A 649 1.56 1.49 9.88
N THR A 650 0.74 0.68 9.20
CA THR A 650 0.21 -0.60 9.73
C THR A 650 1.30 -1.64 10.01
N GLY A 651 2.46 -1.55 9.36
CA GLY A 651 3.60 -2.42 9.66
C GLY A 651 3.50 -3.82 9.09
N VAL A 652 2.63 -4.07 8.10
CA VAL A 652 2.42 -5.40 7.53
C VAL A 652 3.19 -5.63 6.22
N GLN A 653 3.92 -6.74 6.14
CA GLN A 653 4.37 -7.35 4.88
C GLN A 653 3.52 -8.59 4.60
N SER A 654 2.45 -8.43 3.82
CA SER A 654 1.47 -9.49 3.58
C SER A 654 1.83 -10.47 2.46
N ASN A 655 3.02 -10.34 1.87
CA ASN A 655 3.50 -11.19 0.78
C ASN A 655 4.72 -12.01 1.20
N GLU A 656 4.84 -12.42 2.46
CA GLU A 656 5.94 -13.26 2.94
C GLU A 656 5.63 -14.75 2.70
N LEU A 657 6.38 -15.37 1.79
CA LEU A 657 6.15 -16.76 1.36
C LEU A 657 6.99 -17.80 2.10
N VAL A 658 8.08 -17.40 2.77
CA VAL A 658 9.11 -18.31 3.30
C VAL A 658 9.05 -18.39 4.83
N LEU A 659 8.90 -17.24 5.50
CA LEU A 659 8.76 -17.18 6.96
C LEU A 659 7.30 -17.41 7.36
N THR A 660 7.04 -18.58 7.93
CA THR A 660 5.75 -18.97 8.49
C THR A 660 5.95 -19.35 9.96
N PRO A 661 4.89 -19.37 10.78
CA PRO A 661 5.02 -19.78 12.18
C PRO A 661 5.75 -21.11 12.33
N SER A 662 5.46 -22.09 11.46
CA SER A 662 6.10 -23.40 11.46
C SER A 662 7.56 -23.39 10.99
N SER A 663 7.93 -22.57 9.99
CA SER A 663 9.32 -22.50 9.52
C SER A 663 10.22 -21.77 10.52
N VAL A 664 9.69 -20.75 11.21
CA VAL A 664 10.40 -19.99 12.25
C VAL A 664 10.57 -20.80 13.53
N SER A 665 9.52 -21.50 13.99
CA SER A 665 9.62 -22.34 15.20
C SER A 665 10.32 -23.68 14.96
N GLY A 666 10.58 -24.05 13.70
CA GLY A 666 11.12 -25.36 13.29
C GLY A 666 12.61 -25.60 13.55
N GLY A 667 13.30 -24.67 14.24
CA GLY A 667 14.70 -24.82 14.66
C GLY A 667 15.75 -24.53 13.57
N LYS A 668 15.34 -24.22 12.34
CA LYS A 668 16.25 -23.83 11.24
C LYS A 668 16.39 -22.33 11.07
N PHE A 669 15.51 -21.53 11.68
CA PHE A 669 15.60 -20.08 11.64
C PHE A 669 16.73 -19.57 12.53
N GLY A 670 17.60 -18.71 11.99
CA GLY A 670 18.77 -18.20 12.69
C GLY A 670 19.52 -17.13 11.90
N GLN A 671 20.63 -16.65 12.46
CA GLN A 671 21.47 -15.62 11.82
C GLN A 671 22.14 -16.19 10.57
N LEU A 672 22.02 -15.49 9.45
CA LEU A 672 22.65 -15.82 8.17
C LEU A 672 24.00 -15.09 8.03
N TRP A 673 24.01 -13.79 8.25
CA TRP A 673 25.20 -12.94 8.14
C TRP A 673 25.08 -11.68 9.00
N ALA A 674 26.21 -11.02 9.25
CA ALA A 674 26.29 -9.75 9.98
C ALA A 674 27.42 -8.89 9.40
N VAL A 675 27.15 -7.60 9.17
CA VAL A 675 28.07 -6.66 8.52
C VAL A 675 28.22 -5.41 9.37
N GLY A 676 29.45 -5.02 9.69
CA GLY A 676 29.74 -3.75 10.37
C GLY A 676 29.74 -2.58 9.40
N LEU A 677 29.09 -1.49 9.82
CA LEU A 677 29.01 -0.23 9.08
C LEU A 677 29.76 0.87 9.84
N ASP A 678 29.88 2.05 9.23
CA ASP A 678 30.69 3.16 9.74
C ASP A 678 30.04 3.96 10.87
N GLY A 679 28.76 3.74 11.19
CA GLY A 679 28.01 4.52 12.17
C GLY A 679 26.84 3.76 12.80
N THR A 680 26.13 4.43 13.72
CA THR A 680 24.92 3.84 14.33
C THR A 680 23.78 3.91 13.32
N ILE A 681 22.96 2.87 13.26
CA ILE A 681 21.80 2.79 12.36
C ILE A 681 20.55 3.22 13.14
N TRP A 682 19.91 4.30 12.70
CA TRP A 682 18.69 4.85 13.29
C TRP A 682 17.48 4.80 12.33
N GLY A 683 17.73 4.60 11.04
CA GLY A 683 16.69 4.33 10.05
C GLY A 683 16.44 2.83 9.89
N GLN A 684 15.19 2.46 9.62
CA GLN A 684 14.84 1.08 9.27
C GLN A 684 15.49 0.71 7.92
N PRO A 685 16.16 -0.44 7.81
CA PRO A 685 16.68 -0.93 6.53
C PRO A 685 15.56 -1.11 5.50
N LEU A 686 15.78 -0.69 4.26
CA LEU A 686 14.81 -0.87 3.16
C LEU A 686 15.27 -1.97 2.20
N TYR A 687 14.35 -2.56 1.46
CA TYR A 687 14.63 -3.74 0.63
C TYR A 687 14.01 -3.64 -0.76
N MET A 688 14.77 -4.11 -1.76
CA MET A 688 14.34 -4.22 -3.15
C MET A 688 14.66 -5.61 -3.71
N ASN A 689 13.68 -6.27 -4.31
CA ASN A 689 13.82 -7.60 -4.91
C ASN A 689 14.20 -7.49 -6.39
N GLY A 690 15.16 -8.31 -6.82
CA GLY A 690 15.46 -8.50 -8.25
C GLY A 690 16.05 -7.29 -8.98
N LEU A 691 16.77 -6.40 -8.31
CA LEU A 691 17.46 -5.26 -8.96
C LEU A 691 18.72 -5.71 -9.70
N THR A 692 18.97 -5.13 -10.89
CA THR A 692 20.22 -5.37 -11.61
C THR A 692 21.30 -4.39 -11.14
N VAL A 693 22.21 -4.86 -10.28
CA VAL A 693 23.32 -4.06 -9.73
C VAL A 693 24.66 -4.64 -10.18
N GLY A 694 25.48 -3.81 -10.83
CA GLY A 694 26.77 -4.25 -11.40
C GLY A 694 26.61 -5.37 -12.44
N GLY A 695 25.53 -5.33 -13.24
CA GLY A 695 25.23 -6.32 -14.27
C GLY A 695 24.71 -7.67 -13.75
N LYS A 696 24.41 -7.80 -12.45
CA LYS A 696 23.82 -9.01 -11.85
C LYS A 696 22.51 -8.68 -11.16
N VAL A 697 21.51 -9.53 -11.35
CA VAL A 697 20.22 -9.44 -10.63
C VAL A 697 20.42 -9.88 -9.18
N ARG A 698 19.98 -9.06 -8.23
CA ARG A 698 20.20 -9.25 -6.79
C ARG A 698 19.02 -8.75 -5.98
N ASN A 699 18.87 -9.31 -4.79
CA ASN A 699 18.14 -8.67 -3.71
C ASN A 699 19.06 -7.64 -3.05
N VAL A 700 18.54 -6.46 -2.74
CA VAL A 700 19.36 -5.36 -2.18
C VAL A 700 18.69 -4.82 -0.92
N VAL A 701 19.47 -4.70 0.15
CA VAL A 701 19.09 -4.00 1.38
C VAL A 701 19.84 -2.68 1.46
N TYR A 702 19.13 -1.59 1.75
CA TYR A 702 19.66 -0.24 1.90
C TYR A 702 19.69 0.16 3.36
N VAL A 703 20.81 0.71 3.81
CA VAL A 703 21.02 1.08 5.22
C VAL A 703 21.67 2.45 5.31
N THR A 704 21.13 3.31 6.16
CA THR A 704 21.67 4.63 6.47
C THR A 704 22.36 4.64 7.83
N THR A 705 23.37 5.50 8.01
CA THR A 705 24.11 5.59 9.28
C THR A 705 24.23 7.03 9.76
N SER A 706 24.44 7.18 11.07
CA SER A 706 24.70 8.45 11.74
C SER A 706 26.04 9.12 11.37
N ASN A 707 26.79 8.54 10.43
CA ASN A 707 27.98 9.13 9.83
C ASN A 707 27.75 9.53 8.36
N ASP A 708 26.49 9.88 8.04
CA ASP A 708 26.03 10.35 6.73
C ASP A 708 26.38 9.40 5.58
N SER A 709 26.23 8.10 5.85
CA SER A 709 26.44 7.05 4.85
C SER A 709 25.14 6.40 4.42
N VAL A 710 25.08 6.05 3.14
CA VAL A 710 24.08 5.17 2.53
C VAL A 710 24.80 3.97 1.95
N TYR A 711 24.44 2.78 2.41
CA TYR A 711 24.96 1.51 1.91
C TYR A 711 23.88 0.79 1.11
N ALA A 712 24.27 0.20 -0.02
CA ALA A 712 23.53 -0.89 -0.64
C ALA A 712 24.29 -2.19 -0.42
N LEU A 713 23.64 -3.17 0.20
CA LEU A 713 24.21 -4.49 0.42
C LEU A 713 23.40 -5.55 -0.32
N ASP A 714 24.08 -6.56 -0.84
CA ASP A 714 23.45 -7.77 -1.36
C ASP A 714 22.72 -8.46 -0.20
N ALA A 715 21.41 -8.56 -0.31
CA ALA A 715 20.53 -8.90 0.81
C ALA A 715 20.62 -10.38 1.21
N ASP A 716 21.20 -11.22 0.35
CA ASP A 716 21.38 -12.65 0.60
C ASP A 716 22.77 -12.96 1.20
N SER A 717 23.77 -12.11 0.98
CA SER A 717 25.16 -12.35 1.43
C SER A 717 25.75 -11.31 2.39
N GLY A 718 25.16 -10.12 2.49
CA GLY A 718 25.72 -8.99 3.22
C GLY A 718 26.88 -8.29 2.49
N THR A 719 27.15 -8.62 1.23
CA THR A 719 28.23 -7.97 0.47
C THR A 719 27.86 -6.52 0.17
N VAL A 720 28.72 -5.55 0.52
CA VAL A 720 28.53 -4.15 0.12
C VAL A 720 28.65 -4.03 -1.41
N LEU A 721 27.59 -3.57 -2.06
CA LEU A 721 27.51 -3.37 -3.51
C LEU A 721 28.01 -1.98 -3.90
N TRP A 722 27.57 -0.97 -3.16
CA TRP A 722 28.07 0.39 -3.24
C TRP A 722 27.88 1.10 -1.89
N HIS A 723 28.63 2.18 -1.69
CA HIS A 723 28.60 3.00 -0.49
C HIS A 723 28.76 4.47 -0.90
N LYS A 724 27.82 5.31 -0.46
CA LYS A 724 27.86 6.76 -0.58
C LYS A 724 28.05 7.34 0.81
N ASN A 725 29.04 8.21 0.98
CA ASN A 725 29.28 8.95 2.22
C ASN A 725 29.32 10.44 1.88
N PHE A 726 28.61 11.26 2.64
CA PHE A 726 28.51 12.71 2.40
C PHE A 726 29.56 13.53 3.15
N LEU A 727 30.42 12.89 3.94
CA LEU A 727 31.53 13.50 4.64
C LEU A 727 32.74 13.66 3.72
N SER A 728 33.52 14.70 3.97
CA SER A 728 34.73 15.01 3.21
C SER A 728 35.67 15.88 4.04
N THR A 729 36.80 16.32 3.47
CA THR A 729 37.69 17.24 4.19
C THR A 729 36.96 18.55 4.52
N GLY A 730 36.73 18.81 5.81
CA GLY A 730 36.01 19.99 6.30
C GLY A 730 34.50 19.80 6.51
N VAL A 731 33.96 18.62 6.16
CA VAL A 731 32.56 18.22 6.36
C VAL A 731 32.55 16.93 7.17
N THR A 732 32.13 16.99 8.43
CA THR A 732 32.12 15.84 9.36
C THR A 732 30.71 15.48 9.78
N SER A 733 30.52 14.34 10.44
CA SER A 733 29.26 14.10 11.16
C SER A 733 29.14 15.09 12.32
N VAL A 734 27.91 15.39 12.72
CA VAL A 734 27.64 16.33 13.81
C VAL A 734 27.93 15.63 15.15
N PRO A 735 28.84 16.16 15.98
CA PRO A 735 29.17 15.50 17.25
C PRO A 735 27.99 15.52 18.22
N GLY A 736 27.76 14.41 18.92
CA GLY A 736 26.72 14.33 19.95
C GLY A 736 26.88 15.35 21.08
N THR A 737 28.09 15.85 21.32
CA THR A 737 28.34 16.94 22.28
C THR A 737 27.69 18.27 21.86
N VAL A 738 27.49 18.49 20.56
CA VAL A 738 26.83 19.69 20.00
C VAL A 738 25.32 19.57 20.10
N THR A 739 24.80 18.41 19.72
CA THR A 739 23.36 18.09 19.75
C THR A 739 22.89 17.63 21.12
N LYS A 740 23.78 17.45 22.10
CA LYS A 740 23.52 16.91 23.45
C LYS A 740 22.96 15.49 23.51
N ILE A 741 22.78 14.84 22.36
CA ILE A 741 22.49 13.41 22.34
C ILE A 741 23.79 12.61 22.50
N SER A 742 23.70 11.38 23.00
CA SER A 742 24.92 10.60 23.35
C SER A 742 25.81 10.19 22.18
N ASN A 743 25.33 10.34 20.94
CA ASN A 743 25.94 9.79 19.71
C ASN A 743 26.06 10.88 18.64
N THR A 744 26.82 10.63 17.56
CA THR A 744 26.84 11.51 16.39
C THR A 744 25.46 11.59 15.72
N THR A 745 25.16 12.74 15.10
CA THR A 745 24.00 12.93 14.22
C THR A 745 24.45 13.11 12.77
N GLY A 746 23.59 12.64 11.87
CA GLY A 746 23.83 12.47 10.43
C GLY A 746 22.51 12.03 9.80
N ILE A 747 22.51 11.04 8.90
CA ILE A 747 21.26 10.43 8.42
C ILE A 747 20.66 9.54 9.53
N LEU A 748 19.61 10.05 10.18
CA LEU A 748 18.93 9.33 11.27
C LEU A 748 17.56 8.78 10.89
N SER A 749 16.91 9.39 9.91
CA SER A 749 15.59 8.97 9.44
C SER A 749 15.64 7.67 8.65
N THR A 750 14.51 6.97 8.65
CA THR A 750 14.28 5.92 7.65
C THR A 750 14.13 6.61 6.29
N PRO A 751 14.92 6.23 5.27
CA PRO A 751 14.76 6.76 3.93
C PRO A 751 13.43 6.36 3.31
N VAL A 752 13.16 6.83 2.09
CA VAL A 752 12.07 6.31 1.25
C VAL A 752 12.57 6.00 -0.15
N ILE A 753 12.05 4.92 -0.75
CA ILE A 753 12.42 4.45 -2.08
C ILE A 753 11.25 4.66 -3.05
N ASP A 754 11.55 5.26 -4.20
CA ASP A 754 10.72 5.15 -5.40
C ASP A 754 11.22 3.98 -6.26
N PRO A 755 10.51 2.84 -6.31
CA PRO A 755 10.92 1.69 -7.08
C PRO A 755 10.82 1.90 -8.61
N VAL A 756 9.99 2.84 -9.06
CA VAL A 756 9.79 3.16 -10.49
C VAL A 756 10.92 4.05 -10.99
N LYS A 757 11.25 5.11 -10.24
CA LYS A 757 12.42 5.96 -10.55
C LYS A 757 13.75 5.29 -10.26
N GLN A 758 13.72 4.19 -9.51
CA GLN A 758 14.91 3.56 -8.94
C GLN A 758 15.75 4.57 -8.14
N ALA A 759 15.06 5.33 -7.29
CA ALA A 759 15.64 6.37 -6.45
C ALA A 759 15.44 6.04 -4.97
N ILE A 760 16.42 6.38 -4.13
CA ILE A 760 16.29 6.45 -2.67
C ILE A 760 16.50 7.89 -2.22
N PHE A 761 15.57 8.40 -1.41
CA PHE A 761 15.64 9.74 -0.83
C PHE A 761 16.12 9.66 0.62
N VAL A 762 17.08 10.51 0.97
CA VAL A 762 17.68 10.60 2.31
C VAL A 762 17.85 12.06 2.71
N VAL A 763 17.82 12.34 4.01
CA VAL A 763 18.24 13.65 4.54
C VAL A 763 19.53 13.47 5.34
N ALA A 764 20.60 14.11 4.87
CA ALA A 764 21.89 14.15 5.55
C ALA A 764 22.00 15.40 6.43
N GLU A 765 22.59 15.26 7.62
CA GLU A 765 22.87 16.36 8.54
C GLU A 765 24.39 16.41 8.77
N THR A 766 25.05 17.41 8.20
CA THR A 766 26.52 17.48 8.25
C THR A 766 26.99 18.61 9.14
N SER A 767 28.19 18.48 9.71
CA SER A 767 28.89 19.55 10.43
C SER A 767 29.91 20.20 9.51
N GLU A 768 29.65 21.44 9.14
CA GLU A 768 30.45 22.24 8.21
C GLU A 768 31.04 23.47 8.92
N ASN A 769 31.96 24.16 8.23
CA ASN A 769 32.55 25.43 8.69
C ASN A 769 33.14 25.36 10.11
N ASN A 770 33.95 24.33 10.40
CA ASN A 770 34.52 24.05 11.72
C ASN A 770 33.45 23.90 12.83
N ALA A 771 32.38 23.15 12.54
CA ALA A 771 31.27 22.87 13.47
C ALA A 771 30.51 24.13 13.92
N THR A 772 30.29 25.06 12.98
CA THR A 772 29.45 26.25 13.19
C THR A 772 28.20 26.28 12.32
N TYR A 773 28.08 25.33 11.38
CA TYR A 773 26.96 25.22 10.46
C TYR A 773 26.54 23.74 10.34
N PHE A 774 25.23 23.47 10.49
CA PHE A 774 24.68 22.12 10.55
C PHE A 774 23.54 21.90 9.53
N PRO A 775 23.82 22.01 8.22
CA PRO A 775 22.77 21.94 7.20
C PRO A 775 22.13 20.56 7.10
N HIS A 776 20.82 20.56 6.87
CA HIS A 776 20.06 19.40 6.43
C HIS A 776 19.87 19.46 4.91
N ARG A 777 20.28 18.43 4.18
CA ARG A 777 20.11 18.36 2.72
C ARG A 777 19.35 17.12 2.29
N LEU A 778 18.39 17.30 1.38
CA LEU A 778 17.67 16.21 0.73
C LEU A 778 18.46 15.74 -0.49
N HIS A 779 18.77 14.45 -0.52
CA HIS A 779 19.46 13.79 -1.63
C HIS A 779 18.54 12.78 -2.30
N ALA A 780 18.68 12.63 -3.62
CA ALA A 780 18.04 11.58 -4.40
C ALA A 780 19.12 10.72 -5.06
N LEU A 781 19.31 9.50 -4.59
CA LEU A 781 20.38 8.61 -5.05
C LEU A 781 19.83 7.48 -5.92
N SER A 782 20.57 7.09 -6.96
CA SER A 782 20.29 5.88 -7.74
C SER A 782 20.40 4.63 -6.87
N LEU A 783 19.36 3.78 -6.88
CA LEU A 783 19.38 2.47 -6.21
C LEU A 783 20.51 1.56 -6.71
N ILE A 784 20.92 1.73 -7.97
CA ILE A 784 21.89 0.85 -8.63
C ILE A 784 23.33 1.27 -8.35
N THR A 785 23.60 2.58 -8.24
CA THR A 785 24.98 3.11 -8.23
C THR A 785 25.31 3.98 -7.02
N GLY A 786 24.31 4.48 -6.28
CA GLY A 786 24.50 5.47 -5.22
C GLY A 786 24.88 6.86 -5.73
N ALA A 787 24.85 7.10 -7.05
CA ALA A 787 25.08 8.41 -7.64
C ALA A 787 23.86 9.33 -7.44
N GLU A 788 24.11 10.64 -7.30
CA GLU A 788 23.04 11.66 -7.27
C GLU A 788 22.25 11.63 -8.58
N LEU A 789 20.93 11.73 -8.48
CA LEU A 789 20.02 11.81 -9.62
C LEU A 789 19.69 13.26 -10.01
N THR A 790 19.95 14.21 -9.11
CA THR A 790 19.86 15.65 -9.37
C THR A 790 21.25 16.28 -9.45
N PRO A 791 21.42 17.43 -10.13
CA PRO A 791 22.70 18.13 -10.21
C PRO A 791 23.25 18.52 -8.83
N ASP A 792 22.37 19.00 -7.95
CA ASP A 792 22.68 19.39 -6.58
C ASP A 792 21.63 18.82 -5.61
N PRO A 793 22.03 18.44 -4.38
CA PRO A 793 21.09 18.13 -3.31
C PRO A 793 20.42 19.40 -2.76
N GLU A 794 19.15 19.30 -2.40
CA GLU A 794 18.36 20.45 -1.95
C GLU A 794 18.66 20.80 -0.49
N LEU A 795 18.97 22.08 -0.21
CA LEU A 795 19.12 22.57 1.16
C LEU A 795 17.74 22.80 1.78
N ILE A 796 17.44 22.08 2.86
CA ILE A 796 16.20 22.29 3.62
C ILE A 796 16.40 23.48 4.54
N THR A 797 15.63 24.54 4.34
CA THR A 797 15.75 25.78 5.12
C THR A 797 14.39 26.44 5.35
N ASP A 798 14.22 27.00 6.54
CA ASP A 798 13.09 27.84 6.92
C ASP A 798 13.51 28.74 8.10
N PRO A 799 12.96 29.96 8.26
CA PRO A 799 13.26 30.80 9.41
C PRO A 799 12.99 30.15 10.78
N ASP A 800 12.02 29.22 10.85
CA ASP A 800 11.67 28.47 12.07
C ASP A 800 12.45 27.14 12.21
N LEU A 801 13.31 26.83 11.23
CA LEU A 801 14.22 25.68 11.23
C LEU A 801 15.62 26.13 11.67
N GLU A 802 15.85 26.24 12.98
CA GLU A 802 17.20 26.39 13.53
C GLU A 802 17.90 25.02 13.61
N PRO A 803 18.89 24.71 12.76
CA PRO A 803 19.37 23.35 12.61
C PRO A 803 19.95 22.74 13.89
N ILE A 804 20.61 23.53 14.75
CA ILE A 804 21.17 23.01 16.01
C ILE A 804 20.10 22.72 17.09
N MET A 805 18.85 23.17 16.88
CA MET A 805 17.72 22.93 17.77
C MET A 805 16.74 21.90 17.21
N LYS A 806 16.93 21.47 15.95
CA LYS A 806 15.96 20.70 15.17
C LYS A 806 16.50 19.30 14.90
N PHE A 807 15.60 18.32 14.90
CA PHE A 807 15.98 16.93 14.71
C PHE A 807 15.22 16.30 13.55
N GLN A 808 15.94 15.99 12.46
CA GLN A 808 15.42 15.19 11.36
C GLN A 808 15.63 13.70 11.66
N ARG A 809 14.70 13.15 12.43
CA ARG A 809 14.60 11.71 12.74
C ARG A 809 13.36 11.04 12.16
N PRO A 810 12.19 11.69 12.08
CA PRO A 810 11.02 11.09 11.43
C PRO A 810 11.37 10.50 10.07
N GLY A 811 10.85 9.31 9.77
CA GLY A 811 11.01 8.68 8.47
C GLY A 811 10.49 9.58 7.36
N LEU A 812 11.03 9.43 6.16
CA LEU A 812 10.51 10.13 4.98
C LEU A 812 9.25 9.42 4.49
N LEU A 813 8.29 10.20 3.99
CA LEU A 813 7.11 9.68 3.31
C LEU A 813 7.19 10.08 1.83
N LEU A 814 6.94 9.13 0.93
CA LEU A 814 6.74 9.39 -0.49
C LEU A 814 5.25 9.18 -0.80
N ALA A 815 4.55 10.25 -1.17
CA ALA A 815 3.15 10.22 -1.58
C ALA A 815 2.86 11.41 -2.49
N ASN A 816 1.83 11.34 -3.34
CA ASN A 816 1.39 12.48 -4.17
C ASN A 816 2.48 13.09 -5.09
N GLY A 817 3.50 12.32 -5.47
CA GLY A 817 4.66 12.83 -6.21
C GLY A 817 5.59 13.73 -5.38
N MET A 818 5.49 13.65 -4.05
CA MET A 818 6.18 14.50 -3.09
C MET A 818 6.92 13.66 -2.05
N VAL A 819 8.11 14.12 -1.64
CA VAL A 819 8.85 13.64 -0.48
C VAL A 819 8.53 14.55 0.72
N TYR A 820 7.87 13.99 1.72
CA TYR A 820 7.51 14.69 2.95
C TYR A 820 8.54 14.45 4.05
N ILE A 821 8.98 15.53 4.69
CA ILE A 821 10.11 15.53 5.64
C ILE A 821 9.71 16.27 6.90
N ALA A 822 9.60 15.55 8.01
CA ALA A 822 9.24 16.11 9.31
C ALA A 822 10.45 16.39 10.21
N PHE A 823 10.34 17.44 11.03
CA PHE A 823 11.34 17.87 11.99
C PHE A 823 10.75 18.02 13.40
N GLY A 824 11.42 17.38 14.36
CA GLY A 824 11.19 17.54 15.80
C GLY A 824 12.14 18.57 16.42
N SER A 825 12.11 18.67 17.75
CA SER A 825 13.15 19.40 18.50
C SER A 825 14.35 18.48 18.78
N ILE A 826 15.45 19.01 19.28
CA ILE A 826 16.45 18.23 19.99
C ILE A 826 16.29 18.57 21.47
N GLU A 827 15.94 17.60 22.33
CA GLU A 827 15.76 17.79 23.79
C GLU A 827 14.88 19.01 24.16
N ASP A 828 13.85 19.30 23.37
CA ASP A 828 12.95 20.45 23.54
C ASP A 828 13.67 21.80 23.70
N ARG A 829 14.83 21.92 23.06
CA ARG A 829 15.64 23.14 23.05
C ARG A 829 14.90 24.24 22.30
N SER A 830 14.47 25.25 23.04
CA SER A 830 13.78 26.43 22.49
C SER A 830 14.74 27.46 21.90
N PRO A 831 14.34 28.22 20.87
CA PRO A 831 13.04 28.18 20.18
C PRO A 831 12.95 27.01 19.19
N TYR A 832 11.76 26.42 19.03
CA TYR A 832 11.53 25.31 18.10
C TYR A 832 10.05 25.22 17.69
N HIS A 833 9.77 24.83 16.44
CA HIS A 833 8.44 24.47 15.93
C HIS A 833 8.41 23.06 15.29
N GLY A 834 7.34 22.29 15.41
CA GLY A 834 7.18 21.13 14.52
C GLY A 834 7.02 21.59 13.07
N LEU A 835 7.84 21.06 12.16
CA LEU A 835 7.81 21.46 10.74
C LEU A 835 7.69 20.22 9.85
N LEU A 836 6.73 20.22 8.94
CA LEU A 836 6.61 19.25 7.86
C LEU A 836 6.81 19.95 6.52
N PHE A 837 7.85 19.57 5.80
CA PHE A 837 8.12 20.05 4.44
C PHE A 837 7.58 19.05 3.42
N ALA A 838 7.21 19.53 2.23
CA ALA A 838 6.93 18.71 1.07
C ALA A 838 7.80 19.19 -0.11
N PHE A 839 8.60 18.27 -0.68
CA PHE A 839 9.45 18.51 -1.84
C PHE A 839 8.99 17.71 -3.04
N ASP A 840 9.01 18.28 -4.24
CA ASP A 840 8.71 17.54 -5.48
C ASP A 840 9.76 16.45 -5.71
N GLU A 841 9.32 15.21 -5.94
CA GLU A 841 10.23 14.06 -6.00
C GLU A 841 11.16 14.05 -7.24
N ASN A 842 10.84 14.83 -8.28
CA ASN A 842 11.60 14.87 -9.53
C ASN A 842 12.64 15.99 -9.51
N THR A 843 12.26 17.14 -8.93
CA THR A 843 13.04 18.38 -8.96
C THR A 843 13.68 18.72 -7.62
N LEU A 844 13.21 18.11 -6.54
CA LEU A 844 13.52 18.44 -5.14
C LEU A 844 13.11 19.86 -4.74
N GLU A 845 12.27 20.55 -5.51
CA GLU A 845 11.80 21.89 -5.15
C GLU A 845 10.78 21.82 -4.00
N GLN A 846 10.96 22.64 -2.96
CA GLN A 846 10.00 22.76 -1.86
C GLN A 846 8.66 23.32 -2.38
N LYS A 847 7.57 22.57 -2.22
CA LYS A 847 6.21 23.00 -2.64
C LYS A 847 5.32 23.44 -1.49
N ALA A 848 5.54 22.93 -0.28
CA ALA A 848 4.73 23.26 0.88
C ALA A 848 5.49 23.10 2.20
N LEU A 849 5.02 23.81 3.22
CA LEU A 849 5.47 23.71 4.60
C LEU A 849 4.25 23.82 5.52
N PHE A 850 4.15 22.93 6.49
CA PHE A 850 3.25 23.05 7.62
C PHE A 850 4.07 23.26 8.91
N ASN A 851 3.82 24.39 9.57
CA ASN A 851 4.31 24.66 10.91
C ASN A 851 3.18 24.32 11.91
N VAL A 852 3.47 23.45 12.87
CA VAL A 852 2.51 22.98 13.87
C VAL A 852 2.02 24.11 14.79
N THR A 853 2.88 25.09 15.08
CA THR A 853 2.59 26.20 16.00
C THR A 853 3.02 27.56 15.42
N PRO A 854 2.45 27.99 14.27
CA PRO A 854 2.92 29.12 13.48
C PRO A 854 2.79 30.48 14.19
N THR A 855 1.96 30.58 15.23
CA THR A 855 1.85 31.80 16.07
C THR A 855 2.17 31.51 17.54
N GLY A 856 2.68 30.33 17.83
CA GLY A 856 2.93 29.83 19.17
C GLY A 856 4.39 29.40 19.32
N SER A 857 4.60 28.28 19.99
CA SER A 857 5.92 27.65 20.14
C SER A 857 5.76 26.14 20.31
N GLN A 858 6.84 25.41 20.06
CA GLN A 858 6.98 23.97 20.27
C GLN A 858 6.16 23.13 19.26
N GLY A 859 5.53 22.04 19.68
CA GLY A 859 4.76 21.14 18.82
C GLY A 859 5.64 20.23 17.97
N GLY A 860 6.74 19.72 18.52
CA GLY A 860 7.73 18.93 17.76
C GLY A 860 7.13 17.68 17.11
N LEU A 861 7.56 17.36 15.88
CA LEU A 861 7.19 16.13 15.19
C LEU A 861 8.22 15.03 15.48
N TRP A 862 7.93 14.20 16.48
CA TRP A 862 8.82 13.11 16.90
C TRP A 862 8.37 11.75 16.36
N MET A 863 7.10 11.42 16.56
CA MET A 863 6.37 10.24 16.06
C MET A 863 7.12 8.91 16.21
N SER A 864 7.95 8.77 17.25
CA SER A 864 8.86 7.60 17.40
C SER A 864 9.80 7.35 16.21
N GLY A 865 10.09 8.34 15.37
CA GLY A 865 10.84 8.12 14.13
C GLY A 865 9.99 7.51 13.00
N ALA A 866 8.67 7.40 13.20
CA ALA A 866 7.72 7.13 12.13
C ALA A 866 7.79 8.22 11.05
N SER A 867 7.49 7.82 9.82
CA SER A 867 7.14 8.78 8.79
C SER A 867 5.76 9.35 9.06
N PRO A 868 5.43 10.54 8.53
CA PRO A 868 4.04 10.91 8.32
C PRO A 868 3.28 9.76 7.63
N GLU A 869 2.01 9.58 7.96
CA GLU A 869 1.15 8.61 7.30
C GLU A 869 0.34 9.27 6.18
N ALA A 870 -0.06 8.51 5.16
CA ALA A 870 -0.92 8.97 4.08
C ALA A 870 -1.96 7.94 3.67
N ASP A 871 -3.16 8.43 3.34
CA ASP A 871 -4.26 7.64 2.81
C ASP A 871 -4.30 7.62 1.28
N SER A 872 -5.25 6.88 0.72
CA SER A 872 -5.46 6.74 -0.72
C SER A 872 -5.98 8.02 -1.40
N GLU A 873 -6.51 8.98 -0.65
CA GLU A 873 -6.91 10.30 -1.15
C GLU A 873 -5.72 11.27 -1.21
N GLY A 874 -4.58 10.88 -0.64
CA GLY A 874 -3.37 11.68 -0.57
C GLY A 874 -3.31 12.60 0.64
N ASN A 875 -4.24 12.51 1.59
CA ASN A 875 -4.16 13.28 2.83
C ASN A 875 -3.00 12.79 3.69
N ILE A 876 -2.34 13.71 4.40
CA ILE A 876 -1.18 13.44 5.25
C ILE A 876 -1.59 13.55 6.71
N TYR A 877 -1.10 12.64 7.54
CA TYR A 877 -1.44 12.54 8.96
C TYR A 877 -0.18 12.61 9.82
N LEU A 878 -0.30 13.28 10.97
CA LEU A 878 0.80 13.55 11.89
C LEU A 878 0.33 13.52 13.35
N SER A 879 1.21 13.13 14.27
CA SER A 879 1.03 13.33 15.71
C SER A 879 2.08 14.33 16.21
N THR A 880 1.64 15.28 17.02
CA THR A 880 2.45 16.41 17.47
C THR A 880 2.72 16.30 18.96
N GLY A 881 3.92 16.72 19.38
CA GLY A 881 4.29 16.80 20.79
C GLY A 881 3.73 18.05 21.49
N ASN A 882 4.20 18.25 22.71
CA ASN A 882 3.87 19.37 23.59
C ASN A 882 4.05 20.71 22.88
N GLY A 883 3.11 21.63 23.07
CA GLY A 883 3.22 22.98 22.53
C GLY A 883 1.95 23.80 22.55
N SER A 884 2.03 24.99 21.93
CA SER A 884 0.87 25.90 21.89
C SER A 884 -0.34 25.23 21.24
N VAL A 885 -1.50 25.32 21.90
CA VAL A 885 -2.79 24.86 21.38
C VAL A 885 -3.75 26.04 21.27
N GLY A 886 -4.32 26.25 20.10
CA GLY A 886 -5.25 27.35 19.84
C GLY A 886 -5.67 27.42 18.37
N THR A 887 -6.18 28.57 17.95
CA THR A 887 -6.46 28.80 16.53
C THR A 887 -5.17 28.63 15.73
N ASN A 888 -5.18 27.69 14.78
CA ASN A 888 -4.03 27.33 13.93
C ASN A 888 -2.79 26.83 14.68
N ASN A 889 -2.87 26.46 15.97
CA ASN A 889 -1.75 25.89 16.72
C ASN A 889 -2.16 24.53 17.26
N PHE A 890 -1.41 23.50 16.89
CA PHE A 890 -1.80 22.09 17.03
C PHE A 890 -0.82 21.32 17.90
N GLY A 891 -0.37 21.87 19.04
CA GLY A 891 0.31 21.08 20.08
C GLY A 891 -0.56 19.92 20.58
N GLU A 892 0.05 18.83 21.02
CA GLU A 892 -0.63 17.66 21.58
C GLU A 892 -1.78 17.11 20.73
N SER A 893 -1.63 17.10 19.41
CA SER A 893 -2.72 16.85 18.47
C SER A 893 -2.39 15.76 17.47
N ILE A 894 -3.44 15.20 16.86
CA ILE A 894 -3.34 14.47 15.59
C ILE A 894 -3.96 15.36 14.53
N VAL A 895 -3.23 15.62 13.45
CA VAL A 895 -3.62 16.58 12.40
C VAL A 895 -3.76 15.87 11.06
N LYS A 896 -4.85 16.13 10.34
CA LYS A 896 -5.07 15.76 8.95
C LYS A 896 -4.75 16.95 8.06
N LEU A 897 -3.88 16.74 7.08
CA LEU A 897 -3.45 17.73 6.12
C LEU A 897 -3.81 17.27 4.70
N SER A 898 -4.00 18.23 3.80
CA SER A 898 -4.10 17.95 2.36
C SER A 898 -2.73 17.55 1.78
N PRO A 899 -2.66 17.04 0.53
CA PRO A 899 -1.39 16.78 -0.15
C PRO A 899 -0.43 17.99 -0.16
N THR A 900 -0.97 19.21 -0.18
CA THR A 900 -0.20 20.48 -0.17
C THR A 900 -0.08 21.08 1.24
N LEU A 901 -0.27 20.25 2.27
CA LEU A 901 -0.08 20.59 3.68
C LEU A 901 -1.01 21.68 4.25
N GLN A 902 -2.20 21.84 3.65
CA GLN A 902 -3.26 22.64 4.28
C GLN A 902 -3.94 21.80 5.36
N GLU A 903 -4.15 22.36 6.55
CA GLU A 903 -4.94 21.69 7.59
C GLU A 903 -6.40 21.49 7.15
N LEU A 904 -6.87 20.26 7.30
CA LEU A 904 -8.21 19.82 6.92
C LEU A 904 -9.08 19.48 8.13
N ASP A 905 -8.50 18.81 9.12
CA ASP A 905 -9.15 18.48 10.39
C ASP A 905 -8.09 18.15 11.44
N TYR A 906 -8.47 18.10 12.72
CA TYR A 906 -7.58 17.74 13.80
C TYR A 906 -8.33 17.19 15.02
N PHE A 907 -7.61 16.45 15.85
CA PHE A 907 -8.02 16.01 17.18
C PHE A 907 -7.01 16.52 18.19
N THR A 908 -7.50 17.15 19.27
CA THR A 908 -6.68 17.52 20.42
C THR A 908 -7.36 16.99 21.69
N PRO A 909 -6.67 16.21 22.54
CA PRO A 909 -7.24 15.72 23.79
C PRO A 909 -7.77 16.86 24.65
N TYR A 910 -8.94 16.70 25.26
CA TYR A 910 -9.58 17.76 26.06
C TYR A 910 -8.71 18.23 27.24
N ASN A 911 -7.82 17.36 27.72
CA ASN A 911 -6.90 17.57 28.84
C ASN A 911 -5.45 17.85 28.38
N TYR A 912 -5.23 18.31 27.13
CA TYR A 912 -3.92 18.63 26.56
C TYR A 912 -3.04 19.50 27.47
N ALA A 913 -3.62 20.46 28.21
CA ALA A 913 -2.84 21.35 29.07
C ALA A 913 -2.10 20.59 30.19
N ASN A 914 -2.67 19.47 30.65
CA ASN A 914 -2.00 18.56 31.57
C ASN A 914 -0.89 17.78 30.86
N TYR A 915 -1.08 17.43 29.58
CA TYR A 915 -0.05 16.77 28.79
C TYR A 915 1.16 17.67 28.58
N ASP A 916 0.93 18.92 28.13
CA ASP A 916 1.98 19.93 27.97
C ASP A 916 2.77 20.17 29.27
N THR A 917 2.07 20.34 30.40
CA THR A 917 2.72 20.70 31.68
C THR A 917 3.59 19.56 32.22
N ASN A 918 3.28 18.31 31.88
CA ASN A 918 3.96 17.13 32.41
C ASN A 918 4.82 16.40 31.36
N ASP A 919 5.03 17.02 30.19
CA ASP A 919 5.78 16.42 29.08
C ASP A 919 5.20 15.04 28.68
N LEU A 920 3.86 14.94 28.58
CA LEU A 920 3.16 13.74 28.16
C LEU A 920 2.73 13.85 26.70
N ASP A 921 3.72 14.01 25.80
CA ASP A 921 3.49 14.12 24.37
C ASP A 921 2.56 13.05 23.79
N MET A 922 1.53 13.50 23.10
CA MET A 922 0.75 12.69 22.17
C MET A 922 1.62 12.22 21.00
N GLY A 923 2.51 13.08 20.52
CA GLY A 923 3.44 12.81 19.41
C GLY A 923 4.67 11.96 19.74
N SER A 924 4.78 11.38 20.94
CA SER A 924 5.88 10.45 21.27
C SER A 924 5.75 9.10 20.57
N GLY A 925 4.51 8.65 20.36
CA GLY A 925 4.09 7.49 19.58
C GLY A 925 3.65 7.91 18.17
N SER A 926 3.55 6.95 17.25
CA SER A 926 2.89 7.18 15.97
C SER A 926 1.47 6.60 15.96
N MET A 927 0.81 6.69 14.81
CA MET A 927 -0.50 6.10 14.59
C MET A 927 -0.46 5.02 13.51
N ILE A 928 -1.61 4.39 13.32
CA ILE A 928 -1.93 3.62 12.12
C ILE A 928 -3.21 4.17 11.51
N LEU A 929 -3.25 4.23 10.18
CA LEU A 929 -4.49 4.37 9.42
C LEU A 929 -5.01 2.94 9.21
N ALA A 930 -6.05 2.55 9.96
CA ALA A 930 -6.58 1.21 9.83
C ALA A 930 -7.15 1.03 8.40
N PRO A 931 -6.96 -0.16 7.78
CA PRO A 931 -7.65 -0.49 6.54
C PRO A 931 -9.15 -0.21 6.64
N ASP A 932 -9.78 0.15 5.52
CA ASP A 932 -11.17 0.60 5.57
C ASP A 932 -12.10 -0.50 6.10
N GLN A 933 -12.95 -0.14 7.06
CA GLN A 933 -13.88 -1.03 7.73
C GLN A 933 -15.24 -1.05 7.01
N ASN A 934 -15.94 -2.18 7.06
CA ASN A 934 -17.26 -2.31 6.42
C ASN A 934 -18.42 -1.72 7.24
N GLY A 935 -18.16 -1.24 8.46
CA GLY A 935 -19.15 -0.71 9.39
C GLY A 935 -19.48 0.78 9.20
N PRO A 936 -20.16 1.40 10.18
CA PRO A 936 -20.60 2.79 10.11
C PRO A 936 -19.44 3.81 10.17
N TYR A 937 -18.24 3.38 10.56
CA TYR A 937 -17.03 4.20 10.60
C TYR A 937 -15.95 3.50 9.76
N PRO A 938 -15.95 3.71 8.43
CA PRO A 938 -15.04 3.01 7.53
C PRO A 938 -13.59 3.46 7.70
N HIS A 939 -13.34 4.74 7.96
CA HIS A 939 -12.00 5.30 7.98
C HIS A 939 -11.55 5.57 9.42
N LEU A 940 -10.58 4.80 9.94
CA LEU A 940 -10.16 4.90 11.35
C LEU A 940 -8.67 5.21 11.52
N ILE A 941 -8.36 5.97 12.56
CA ILE A 941 -7.01 6.13 13.11
C ILE A 941 -6.96 5.44 14.48
N ILE A 942 -5.87 4.74 14.74
CA ILE A 942 -5.56 4.20 16.07
C ILE A 942 -4.19 4.73 16.49
N ALA A 943 -4.13 5.38 17.64
CA ALA A 943 -2.94 6.08 18.10
C ALA A 943 -2.74 5.96 19.62
N CYS A 944 -1.50 6.11 20.06
CA CYS A 944 -1.14 6.27 21.47
C CYS A 944 0.13 7.13 21.61
N GLY A 945 0.31 7.75 22.77
CA GLY A 945 1.50 8.55 23.12
C GLY A 945 2.02 8.25 24.52
N LYS A 946 2.78 9.17 25.10
CA LYS A 946 3.15 9.14 26.53
C LYS A 946 1.91 9.19 27.45
N PRO A 947 0.77 9.80 27.07
CA PRO A 947 -0.47 9.62 27.81
C PRO A 947 -0.95 8.17 27.76
N THR A 948 -1.62 7.75 28.83
CA THR A 948 -2.09 6.37 28.98
C THR A 948 -3.20 5.89 28.03
N PRO A 949 -4.03 6.73 27.38
CA PRO A 949 -5.09 6.22 26.52
C PRO A 949 -4.60 5.73 25.16
N ILE A 950 -5.22 4.66 24.67
CA ILE A 950 -5.32 4.39 23.23
C ILE A 950 -6.51 5.18 22.69
N TYR A 951 -6.32 5.86 21.57
CA TYR A 951 -7.34 6.64 20.88
C TYR A 951 -7.79 5.92 19.61
N VAL A 952 -9.10 5.84 19.39
CA VAL A 952 -9.71 5.43 18.11
C VAL A 952 -10.51 6.61 17.58
N ILE A 953 -10.11 7.11 16.41
CA ILE A 953 -10.59 8.35 15.81
C ILE A 953 -11.19 8.06 14.44
N ASN A 954 -12.32 8.69 14.13
CA ASN A 954 -12.90 8.66 12.78
C ASN A 954 -12.15 9.65 11.87
N ARG A 955 -11.56 9.18 10.76
CA ARG A 955 -10.84 10.04 9.81
C ARG A 955 -11.75 11.00 9.04
N ASP A 956 -13.05 10.75 9.05
CA ASP A 956 -14.06 11.61 8.43
C ASP A 956 -14.54 12.73 9.36
N ALA A 957 -14.25 12.61 10.66
CA ALA A 957 -14.60 13.59 11.68
C ALA A 957 -13.72 13.38 12.91
N PHE A 958 -12.62 14.13 13.02
CA PHE A 958 -11.64 13.97 14.09
C PHE A 958 -12.17 14.39 15.46
N GLY A 959 -13.18 15.27 15.48
CA GLY A 959 -13.85 15.73 16.68
C GLY A 959 -13.27 17.01 17.30
N GLY A 960 -12.21 17.57 16.72
CA GLY A 960 -11.59 18.80 17.20
C GLY A 960 -11.09 18.68 18.64
N ARG A 961 -11.15 19.81 19.36
CA ARG A 961 -10.85 19.87 20.80
C ARG A 961 -12.12 19.90 21.63
N GLY A 962 -12.31 18.88 22.47
CA GLY A 962 -13.40 18.82 23.44
C GLY A 962 -13.21 19.78 24.63
N THR A 963 -14.28 19.99 25.42
CA THR A 963 -14.26 20.85 26.61
C THR A 963 -14.08 20.08 27.91
N THR A 964 -14.82 18.97 28.07
CA THR A 964 -14.79 18.11 29.27
C THR A 964 -14.47 16.64 28.97
N SER A 965 -14.51 16.25 27.70
CA SER A 965 -14.23 14.90 27.20
C SER A 965 -13.79 14.97 25.75
N ASP A 966 -13.16 13.91 25.26
CA ASP A 966 -12.79 13.78 23.85
C ASP A 966 -14.02 13.50 22.96
N ASN A 967 -14.07 14.07 21.76
CA ASN A 967 -15.16 13.91 20.80
C ASN A 967 -14.81 12.84 19.74
N ILE A 968 -14.35 11.68 20.19
CA ILE A 968 -13.83 10.59 19.35
C ILE A 968 -14.65 9.32 19.55
N LEU A 969 -14.37 8.28 18.75
CA LEU A 969 -15.10 7.00 18.84
C LEU A 969 -14.77 6.23 20.12
N GLN A 970 -13.48 6.18 20.49
CA GLN A 970 -13.05 5.42 21.65
C GLN A 970 -11.79 6.00 22.29
N ARG A 971 -11.80 5.97 23.62
CA ARG A 971 -10.65 6.23 24.49
C ARG A 971 -10.49 5.06 25.46
N LEU A 972 -9.31 4.45 25.51
CA LEU A 972 -9.00 3.30 26.37
C LEU A 972 -7.84 3.62 27.32
N ASP A 973 -8.16 4.23 28.46
CA ASP A 973 -7.18 4.57 29.49
C ASP A 973 -6.57 3.32 30.15
N HIS A 974 -5.26 3.38 30.41
CA HIS A 974 -4.51 2.41 31.23
C HIS A 974 -4.57 0.95 30.76
N GLN A 975 -4.82 0.70 29.46
CA GLN A 975 -4.80 -0.66 28.91
C GLN A 975 -3.38 -1.12 28.53
N ILE A 976 -2.45 -0.18 28.38
CA ILE A 976 -1.04 -0.39 28.01
C ILE A 976 -0.11 0.40 28.93
N GLY A 977 1.12 -0.09 29.10
CA GLY A 977 2.16 0.50 29.94
C GLY A 977 2.18 -0.04 31.37
N GLY A 978 3.39 -0.09 31.94
CA GLY A 978 3.60 -0.44 33.36
C GLY A 978 3.67 0.80 34.26
N ASN A 979 2.95 0.77 35.39
CA ASN A 979 3.00 1.81 36.44
C ASN A 979 4.18 1.63 37.42
N GLY A 980 5.35 1.18 36.92
CA GLY A 980 6.50 0.97 37.79
C GLY A 980 6.94 2.28 38.46
N THR A 981 6.96 2.33 39.79
CA THR A 981 7.55 3.45 40.53
C THR A 981 9.08 3.32 40.51
N GLY A 982 9.80 4.38 40.15
CA GLY A 982 11.27 4.39 40.15
C GLY A 982 11.94 3.83 38.89
N VAL A 983 11.17 3.59 37.82
CA VAL A 983 11.71 3.30 36.48
C VAL A 983 11.56 4.53 35.59
N ARG A 984 12.41 4.63 34.56
CA ARG A 984 12.41 5.78 33.65
C ARG A 984 11.06 5.88 32.93
N ASP A 985 10.43 7.05 33.03
CA ASP A 985 9.16 7.34 32.35
C ASP A 985 8.03 6.31 32.67
N GLY A 986 8.02 5.79 33.91
CA GLY A 986 6.97 4.88 34.38
C GLY A 986 5.58 5.50 34.25
N GLY A 987 4.62 4.73 33.71
CA GLY A 987 3.28 5.22 33.39
C GLY A 987 3.14 5.93 32.04
N GLN A 988 4.21 6.03 31.24
CA GLN A 988 4.18 6.57 29.88
C GLN A 988 4.34 5.42 28.85
N PRO A 989 3.25 4.92 28.22
CA PRO A 989 3.28 3.64 27.52
C PRO A 989 3.87 3.68 26.11
N CYS A 990 3.62 4.73 25.32
CA CYS A 990 3.97 4.73 23.90
C CYS A 990 5.07 5.72 23.56
N TYR A 991 6.22 5.15 23.20
CA TYR A 991 7.30 5.81 22.48
C TYR A 991 7.54 5.15 21.12
N ASN A 992 6.59 4.33 20.68
CA ASN A 992 6.69 3.40 19.58
C ASN A 992 5.39 3.46 18.75
N SER A 993 5.43 2.90 17.56
CA SER A 993 4.33 2.78 16.61
C SER A 993 3.62 1.43 16.77
N PRO A 994 2.28 1.37 16.83
CA PRO A 994 1.57 0.09 16.76
C PRO A 994 1.71 -0.59 15.38
N ALA A 995 1.23 -1.83 15.28
CA ALA A 995 1.07 -2.55 14.02
C ALA A 995 -0.32 -3.19 13.93
N MET A 996 -0.78 -3.49 12.73
CA MET A 996 -2.08 -4.11 12.50
C MET A 996 -2.00 -5.19 11.43
N TRP A 997 -2.68 -6.30 11.67
CA TRP A 997 -2.87 -7.36 10.69
C TRP A 997 -4.24 -7.98 10.85
N GLN A 998 -5.02 -7.99 9.76
CA GLN A 998 -6.47 -8.19 9.83
C GLN A 998 -7.07 -7.19 10.83
N GLU A 999 -7.94 -7.64 11.72
CA GLU A 999 -8.53 -6.80 12.77
C GLU A 999 -7.71 -6.76 14.07
N ASN A 1000 -6.53 -7.39 14.13
CA ASN A 1000 -5.71 -7.39 15.34
C ASN A 1000 -4.70 -6.25 15.33
N VAL A 1001 -4.65 -5.49 16.43
CA VAL A 1001 -3.75 -4.36 16.65
C VAL A 1001 -2.78 -4.68 17.78
N TYR A 1002 -1.49 -4.51 17.50
CA TYR A 1002 -0.39 -4.90 18.38
C TYR A 1002 0.34 -3.70 18.95
N PHE A 1003 0.51 -3.67 20.27
CA PHE A 1003 1.28 -2.68 21.00
C PHE A 1003 2.39 -3.39 21.79
N ALA A 1004 3.62 -2.89 21.74
CA ALA A 1004 4.73 -3.32 22.61
C ALA A 1004 5.19 -2.12 23.47
N PRO A 1005 4.45 -1.82 24.56
CA PRO A 1005 4.62 -0.58 25.31
C PRO A 1005 5.85 -0.59 26.21
N ASN A 1006 6.21 0.59 26.68
CA ASN A 1006 7.23 0.81 27.71
C ASN A 1006 6.86 0.09 29.04
N TYR A 1007 7.80 -0.72 29.56
CA TYR A 1007 7.66 -1.52 30.78
C TYR A 1007 6.41 -2.41 30.80
N ASP A 1008 6.07 -2.98 29.65
CA ASP A 1008 4.92 -3.85 29.48
C ASP A 1008 5.23 -4.96 28.47
N VAL A 1009 4.30 -5.89 28.28
CA VAL A 1009 4.41 -6.99 27.32
C VAL A 1009 3.74 -6.63 25.99
N LEU A 1010 4.06 -7.38 24.93
CA LEU A 1010 3.34 -7.30 23.67
C LEU A 1010 1.85 -7.59 23.91
N LYS A 1011 0.97 -6.69 23.51
CA LYS A 1011 -0.48 -6.78 23.72
C LYS A 1011 -1.19 -6.72 22.38
N MET A 1012 -2.16 -7.61 22.21
CA MET A 1012 -3.05 -7.67 21.06
C MET A 1012 -4.44 -7.20 21.47
N PHE A 1013 -5.00 -6.27 20.72
CA PHE A 1013 -6.40 -5.86 20.77
C PHE A 1013 -7.08 -6.26 19.46
N THR A 1014 -8.40 -6.38 19.46
CA THR A 1014 -9.15 -6.71 18.25
C THR A 1014 -10.14 -5.60 17.93
N LEU A 1015 -10.08 -5.09 16.70
CA LEU A 1015 -11.00 -4.11 16.13
C LEU A 1015 -12.28 -4.81 15.67
N ASN A 1016 -13.44 -4.30 16.08
CA ASN A 1016 -14.71 -4.79 15.57
C ASN A 1016 -15.11 -3.97 14.33
N PRO A 1017 -15.10 -4.55 13.12
CA PRO A 1017 -15.39 -3.82 11.88
C PRO A 1017 -16.82 -3.28 11.83
N ASN A 1018 -17.76 -3.86 12.58
CA ASN A 1018 -19.16 -3.43 12.59
C ASN A 1018 -19.42 -2.22 13.50
N THR A 1019 -18.52 -1.94 14.46
CA THR A 1019 -18.67 -0.81 15.39
C THR A 1019 -17.54 0.21 15.27
N GLY A 1020 -16.41 -0.16 14.66
CA GLY A 1020 -15.20 0.65 14.60
C GLY A 1020 -14.50 0.79 15.96
N LEU A 1021 -14.74 -0.12 16.90
CA LEU A 1021 -14.21 -0.05 18.27
C LEU A 1021 -13.22 -1.19 18.52
N LEU A 1022 -12.14 -0.91 19.24
CA LEU A 1022 -11.24 -1.92 19.78
C LEU A 1022 -11.88 -2.63 20.98
N SER A 1023 -11.44 -3.85 21.24
CA SER A 1023 -11.70 -4.55 22.48
C SER A 1023 -11.26 -3.69 23.67
N VAL A 1024 -12.08 -3.61 24.73
CA VAL A 1024 -11.78 -2.74 25.88
C VAL A 1024 -10.58 -3.21 26.71
N THR A 1025 -10.17 -4.46 26.56
CA THR A 1025 -8.97 -5.07 27.12
C THR A 1025 -8.21 -5.83 26.04
N PRO A 1026 -6.91 -6.11 26.22
CA PRO A 1026 -6.16 -6.94 25.29
C PRO A 1026 -6.75 -8.36 25.20
N THR A 1027 -6.97 -8.85 23.98
CA THR A 1027 -7.46 -10.21 23.69
C THR A 1027 -6.37 -11.26 23.80
N SER A 1028 -5.09 -10.89 23.62
CA SER A 1028 -3.93 -11.73 23.94
C SER A 1028 -2.76 -10.88 24.46
N LYS A 1029 -1.88 -11.51 25.25
CA LYS A 1029 -0.71 -10.87 25.87
C LYS A 1029 0.49 -11.81 25.76
N GLY A 1030 1.61 -11.26 25.31
CA GLY A 1030 2.91 -11.92 25.32
C GLY A 1030 3.46 -12.08 26.73
N THR A 1031 4.60 -12.77 26.83
CA THR A 1031 5.26 -13.08 28.10
C THR A 1031 6.55 -12.28 28.33
N PHE A 1032 7.12 -11.71 27.27
CA PHE A 1032 8.36 -10.93 27.35
C PHE A 1032 8.06 -9.47 27.71
N LEU A 1033 8.77 -8.96 28.72
CA LEU A 1033 8.68 -7.58 29.19
C LEU A 1033 9.64 -6.69 28.40
N TYR A 1034 9.11 -5.72 27.68
CA TYR A 1034 9.91 -4.70 27.01
C TYR A 1034 10.21 -3.57 28.00
N ASN A 1035 11.49 -3.34 28.29
CA ASN A 1035 11.92 -2.18 29.08
C ASN A 1035 11.88 -0.89 28.24
N TRP A 1036 12.22 0.24 28.85
CA TRP A 1036 12.30 1.52 28.15
C TRP A 1036 13.10 1.44 26.83
N PRO A 1037 12.58 1.94 25.70
CA PRO A 1037 11.29 2.65 25.50
C PRO A 1037 10.10 1.75 25.04
N GLY A 1038 10.21 0.44 25.14
CA GLY A 1038 9.30 -0.55 24.52
C GLY A 1038 9.87 -1.09 23.20
N ALA A 1039 9.01 -1.58 22.30
CA ALA A 1039 9.41 -2.00 20.94
C ALA A 1039 8.44 -1.53 19.85
N ASP A 1040 8.92 -1.44 18.61
CA ASP A 1040 8.11 -1.23 17.41
C ASP A 1040 7.75 -2.59 16.78
N PRO A 1041 6.50 -3.07 16.88
CA PRO A 1041 6.08 -4.28 16.19
C PRO A 1041 5.95 -4.07 14.67
N VAL A 1042 6.22 -5.11 13.90
CA VAL A 1042 5.83 -5.29 12.50
C VAL A 1042 5.26 -6.70 12.30
N VAL A 1043 4.50 -6.93 11.24
CA VAL A 1043 3.89 -8.22 10.94
C VAL A 1043 4.35 -8.72 9.57
N SER A 1044 4.73 -9.99 9.48
CA SER A 1044 4.86 -10.68 8.20
C SER A 1044 3.75 -11.72 8.06
N SER A 1045 3.17 -11.88 6.88
CA SER A 1045 2.13 -12.87 6.60
C SER A 1045 2.09 -13.24 5.12
N ASN A 1046 1.32 -14.29 4.79
CA ASN A 1046 0.89 -14.56 3.42
C ASN A 1046 -0.62 -14.31 3.33
N GLY A 1047 -0.99 -13.10 2.92
CA GLY A 1047 -2.33 -12.56 3.03
C GLY A 1047 -2.83 -12.66 4.47
N ASN A 1048 -3.95 -13.38 4.67
CA ASN A 1048 -4.60 -13.58 5.96
C ASN A 1048 -4.13 -14.85 6.69
N THR A 1049 -3.03 -15.47 6.24
CA THR A 1049 -2.47 -16.69 6.87
C THR A 1049 -1.02 -16.47 7.29
N ASN A 1050 -0.52 -17.34 8.18
CA ASN A 1050 0.89 -17.35 8.62
C ASN A 1050 1.40 -16.03 9.22
N GLY A 1051 0.53 -15.27 9.89
CA GLY A 1051 0.91 -14.01 10.53
C GLY A 1051 1.91 -14.22 11.67
N ILE A 1052 2.99 -13.45 11.67
CA ILE A 1052 4.02 -13.41 12.71
C ILE A 1052 4.25 -11.96 13.10
N VAL A 1053 4.15 -11.65 14.40
CA VAL A 1053 4.53 -10.34 14.95
C VAL A 1053 6.01 -10.38 15.33
N TRP A 1054 6.78 -9.44 14.81
CA TRP A 1054 8.20 -9.29 15.06
C TRP A 1054 8.47 -8.03 15.86
N THR A 1055 9.32 -8.14 16.87
CA THR A 1055 9.73 -7.03 17.74
C THR A 1055 11.22 -7.16 18.06
N ILE A 1056 11.86 -6.04 18.40
CA ILE A 1056 13.24 -6.01 18.89
C ILE A 1056 13.23 -5.43 20.30
N ASP A 1057 13.76 -6.17 21.27
CA ASP A 1057 14.08 -5.61 22.59
C ASP A 1057 15.29 -4.69 22.48
N LEU A 1058 15.10 -3.40 22.74
CA LEU A 1058 16.16 -2.41 22.60
C LEU A 1058 17.23 -2.50 23.70
N SER A 1059 16.94 -3.16 24.82
CA SER A 1059 17.91 -3.29 25.92
C SER A 1059 19.02 -4.30 25.60
N THR A 1060 18.70 -5.35 24.84
CA THR A 1060 19.63 -6.42 24.47
C THR A 1060 19.76 -6.64 22.96
N SER A 1061 19.05 -5.86 22.14
CA SER A 1061 18.87 -6.04 20.70
C SER A 1061 18.33 -7.42 20.33
N THR A 1062 17.56 -8.05 21.21
CA THR A 1062 17.04 -9.40 20.97
C THR A 1062 15.85 -9.35 20.03
N LEU A 1063 15.88 -10.15 18.97
CA LEU A 1063 14.77 -10.32 18.03
C LEU A 1063 13.78 -11.34 18.61
N HIS A 1064 12.50 -10.96 18.68
CA HIS A 1064 11.40 -11.82 19.08
C HIS A 1064 10.42 -12.01 17.93
N ALA A 1065 9.86 -13.22 17.85
CA ALA A 1065 8.78 -13.58 16.95
C ALA A 1065 7.64 -14.22 17.74
N ASN A 1066 6.41 -13.74 17.54
CA ASN A 1066 5.20 -14.25 18.19
C ASN A 1066 4.14 -14.57 17.13
N ASP A 1067 3.27 -15.54 17.40
CA ASP A 1067 2.13 -15.84 16.53
C ASP A 1067 1.16 -14.64 16.51
N ALA A 1068 0.81 -14.14 15.33
CA ALA A 1068 -0.06 -12.96 15.20
C ALA A 1068 -1.52 -13.23 15.58
N THR A 1069 -1.96 -14.50 15.59
CA THR A 1069 -3.30 -14.85 16.07
C THR A 1069 -3.38 -14.95 17.60
N ASP A 1070 -2.24 -15.13 18.26
CA ASP A 1070 -2.13 -15.26 19.71
C ASP A 1070 -0.70 -14.95 20.19
N VAL A 1071 -0.47 -13.69 20.55
CA VAL A 1071 0.87 -13.19 20.92
C VAL A 1071 1.46 -13.83 22.19
N SER A 1072 0.68 -14.59 22.95
CA SER A 1072 1.19 -15.40 24.07
C SER A 1072 2.12 -16.53 23.60
N LYS A 1073 2.03 -16.93 22.33
CA LYS A 1073 2.85 -17.98 21.72
C LYS A 1073 4.09 -17.38 21.10
N SER A 1074 5.23 -17.53 21.78
CA SER A 1074 6.54 -17.20 21.20
C SER A 1074 6.96 -18.29 20.21
N LEU A 1075 7.37 -17.86 19.01
CA LEU A 1075 7.87 -18.72 17.93
C LEU A 1075 9.40 -18.76 17.92
N TYR A 1076 10.04 -17.64 18.25
CA TYR A 1076 11.49 -17.52 18.28
C TYR A 1076 11.94 -16.36 19.18
N THR A 1077 13.13 -16.51 19.77
CA THR A 1077 13.87 -15.45 20.46
C THR A 1077 15.35 -15.62 20.15
N SER A 1078 16.00 -14.58 19.62
CA SER A 1078 17.44 -14.62 19.34
C SER A 1078 18.28 -14.55 20.62
N PRO A 1079 19.59 -14.84 20.55
CA PRO A 1079 20.54 -14.32 21.53
C PRO A 1079 20.57 -12.78 21.52
N SER A 1080 21.15 -12.17 22.56
CA SER A 1080 21.43 -10.73 22.56
C SER A 1080 22.39 -10.35 21.42
N LEU A 1081 22.05 -9.29 20.68
CA LEU A 1081 22.84 -8.78 19.55
C LEU A 1081 23.67 -7.54 19.91
N GLY A 1082 23.66 -7.14 21.18
CA GLY A 1082 24.36 -5.95 21.70
C GLY A 1082 23.39 -4.79 21.94
N SER A 1083 23.78 -3.57 21.58
CA SER A 1083 22.93 -2.37 21.74
C SER A 1083 22.23 -1.98 20.43
N ALA A 1084 20.92 -1.75 20.48
CA ALA A 1084 20.13 -1.44 19.29
C ALA A 1084 20.07 0.09 19.07
N GLY A 1085 19.89 0.50 17.81
CA GLY A 1085 19.34 1.83 17.53
C GLY A 1085 17.93 1.91 18.12
N ARG A 1086 17.61 3.00 18.83
CA ARG A 1086 16.29 3.15 19.43
C ARG A 1086 15.26 3.40 18.34
N TRP A 1087 14.06 2.83 18.49
CA TRP A 1087 12.91 3.06 17.58
C TRP A 1087 13.11 2.59 16.13
N VAL A 1088 13.94 1.56 15.94
CA VAL A 1088 14.17 0.93 14.63
C VAL A 1088 13.46 -0.42 14.59
N PRO A 1089 12.32 -0.55 13.89
CA PRO A 1089 11.68 -1.85 13.70
C PRO A 1089 12.53 -2.77 12.80
N PRO A 1090 12.35 -4.11 12.90
CA PRO A 1090 12.95 -5.04 11.96
C PRO A 1090 12.33 -4.91 10.57
N THR A 1091 13.11 -5.21 9.53
CA THR A 1091 12.59 -5.33 8.15
C THR A 1091 12.42 -6.81 7.82
N VAL A 1092 11.19 -7.24 7.59
CA VAL A 1092 10.85 -8.64 7.32
C VAL A 1092 10.31 -8.76 5.91
N VAL A 1093 11.04 -9.47 5.05
CA VAL A 1093 10.71 -9.61 3.64
C VAL A 1093 11.50 -10.74 2.98
N ASN A 1094 10.83 -11.49 2.10
CA ASN A 1094 11.41 -12.52 1.24
C ASN A 1094 12.32 -13.50 1.99
N GLY A 1095 11.81 -14.10 3.07
CA GLY A 1095 12.57 -15.10 3.84
C GLY A 1095 13.61 -14.53 4.81
N HIS A 1096 13.74 -13.20 4.89
CA HIS A 1096 14.76 -12.54 5.70
C HIS A 1096 14.16 -11.62 6.76
N VAL A 1097 14.86 -11.52 7.89
CA VAL A 1097 14.64 -10.50 8.92
C VAL A 1097 15.93 -9.71 9.10
N TYR A 1098 15.91 -8.44 8.74
CA TYR A 1098 17.04 -7.53 8.90
C TYR A 1098 16.89 -6.72 10.19
N VAL A 1099 17.90 -6.81 11.06
CA VAL A 1099 17.94 -6.15 12.36
C VAL A 1099 19.23 -5.36 12.53
N THR A 1100 19.18 -4.29 13.31
CA THR A 1100 20.31 -3.38 13.52
C THR A 1100 20.80 -3.46 14.95
N ALA A 1101 22.09 -3.68 15.15
CA ALA A 1101 22.69 -3.70 16.48
C ALA A 1101 24.18 -3.34 16.44
N SER A 1102 24.63 -2.49 17.37
CA SER A 1102 26.04 -2.14 17.61
C SER A 1102 26.79 -1.68 16.35
N GLY A 1103 26.15 -0.85 15.51
CA GLY A 1103 26.71 -0.39 14.23
C GLY A 1103 26.76 -1.47 13.15
N LYS A 1104 26.01 -2.57 13.31
CA LYS A 1104 25.93 -3.67 12.36
C LYS A 1104 24.51 -3.82 11.83
N ILE A 1105 24.42 -4.22 10.56
CA ILE A 1105 23.21 -4.82 9.98
C ILE A 1105 23.36 -6.33 10.03
N ILE A 1106 22.33 -7.02 10.50
CA ILE A 1106 22.32 -8.47 10.71
C ILE A 1106 21.10 -9.05 10.00
N ALA A 1107 21.30 -10.11 9.21
CA ALA A 1107 20.20 -10.82 8.58
C ALA A 1107 19.96 -12.16 9.26
N TYR A 1108 18.70 -12.44 9.52
CA TYR A 1108 18.17 -13.74 9.94
C TYR A 1108 17.35 -14.35 8.82
N GLY A 1109 17.24 -15.66 8.81
CA GLY A 1109 16.43 -16.42 7.86
C GLY A 1109 16.55 -17.92 8.10
N LEU A 1110 16.06 -18.74 7.17
CA LEU A 1110 16.21 -20.19 7.26
C LEU A 1110 17.64 -20.61 6.88
N THR A 1111 18.34 -21.25 7.81
CA THR A 1111 19.66 -21.83 7.54
C THR A 1111 19.52 -23.02 6.59
N LYS A 1112 20.44 -23.09 5.60
CA LYS A 1112 20.44 -24.13 4.56
C LYS A 1112 20.85 -25.49 5.11
#